data_AF-A0AAW6INE1-F1
#
_entry.id   AF-A0AAW6INE1-F1
#
_cell.length_a   1.000
_cell.length_b   1.000
_cell.length_c   1.000
_cell.angle_alpha   90.00
_cell.angle_beta   90.00
_cell.angle_gamma   90.00
#
_symmetry.space_group_name_H-M   'P 1'
#
loop_
_entity.id
_entity.type
_entity.pdbx_description
1 polymer ?
#
loop_
_entity_poly.entity_id
_entity_poly.type
_entity_poly.pdbx_seq_one_letter_code
_entity_poly.pdbx_strand_id
1 'polypeptide(L)'
;MKTIIKLLFVFSLPFIFCRCADDGIHYEREINVPEGIYLTGSASQFSVEAINGKMNVIKEGTLVALNTWLTSSGDFYISLVGPDGQPVYYGQGALLQNDNSEVQTYSLAPGTGGFRVMEDGLYQLIVNPLLKQVNIVPFNFRLTSKFELTEDGENELFLQKPSYDHINHVATWVSSGELEVILPAEFSFNYTDNTSFDVKETDTEKYTFSSMYTGTGGSIKMNVLTEEYAELTNQSQVQLNLKNKGEYKVTLQYEVLTGKFFAKMTGNEIIEPEPEGYPEKLYMIGDEFGNWNWNSTNVVEMAPVGQLGNGAFWTIKYFNAGQGIKWASEKSDAESFASLGTNVNYVVGSNGRATVETSGLYLVYVDMNRNLITFEKPAVYGIGECFDGQEVSFDLSGQNFSAVTTTQGNLQMYATSDYNNRDWNTMEFNIYNGQIYYRGVGATLEPVPVASNIPIELDFSQDKGKIAVTFASPSDVPSTAKAIYMVGDEFGNMNWGSDGVISLDKVWNSADRWIHINYFNAGTKLRFSTSKIFGDGEFTGLTNNVGFEISDEGLVVIPQSGTYIIFVDLGSKTISIQKPVIYGYGTAAGGNNEKILPFTESSDGKTFSVTLPNGGRFRIHPYIPAFDNLNPSFGAWKREYAVNPETLEIYLRKEGMDEPNKDYVWAANTIITLDFRAAKGTIVVP
;
A
#
# COMPACT_ATOMS: atom_id res chain seq x y z
N MET A 1 7.09 60.85 -47.73
CA MET A 1 7.97 62.02 -47.56
C MET A 1 7.15 63.06 -46.79
N LYS A 2 7.57 63.36 -45.54
CA LYS A 2 7.36 64.55 -44.68
C LYS A 2 6.05 65.38 -44.87
N THR A 3 5.32 65.85 -43.86
CA THR A 3 5.81 66.55 -42.66
C THR A 3 4.68 66.77 -41.63
N ILE A 4 4.91 66.28 -40.40
CA ILE A 4 4.77 66.92 -39.07
C ILE A 4 3.61 67.91 -38.83
N ILE A 5 2.68 67.54 -37.93
CA ILE A 5 1.95 68.47 -37.05
C ILE A 5 2.13 68.01 -35.60
N LYS A 6 2.82 68.83 -34.81
CA LYS A 6 2.73 68.88 -33.34
C LYS A 6 2.63 70.38 -33.02
N LEU A 7 1.68 70.80 -32.19
CA LEU A 7 1.93 71.02 -30.76
C LEU A 7 0.82 71.87 -30.08
N LEU A 8 0.24 71.29 -29.01
CA LEU A 8 -0.29 71.88 -27.75
C LEU A 8 -1.40 72.98 -27.82
N PHE A 9 -2.42 73.08 -26.94
CA PHE A 9 -2.88 72.40 -25.71
C PHE A 9 -4.29 72.97 -25.38
N VAL A 10 -5.09 72.25 -24.57
CA VAL A 10 -5.93 72.74 -23.43
C VAL A 10 -7.16 71.83 -23.20
N PHE A 11 -7.06 71.08 -22.10
CA PHE A 11 -8.10 70.63 -21.15
C PHE A 11 -9.36 69.87 -21.62
N SER A 12 -9.39 68.57 -21.27
CA SER A 12 -10.54 67.96 -20.58
C SER A 12 -10.12 66.65 -19.89
N LEU A 13 -10.30 66.59 -18.56
CA LEU A 13 -10.22 65.37 -17.74
C LEU A 13 -11.07 64.23 -18.36
N PRO A 14 -10.56 63.00 -18.48
CA PRO A 14 -11.41 61.84 -18.63
C PRO A 14 -11.80 61.31 -17.25
N PHE A 15 -13.10 61.28 -16.99
CA PHE A 15 -13.74 60.57 -15.89
C PHE A 15 -13.24 59.12 -15.84
N ILE A 16 -12.59 58.74 -14.74
CA ILE A 16 -12.38 57.33 -14.38
C ILE A 16 -13.74 56.82 -13.91
N PHE A 17 -14.46 56.13 -14.79
CA PHE A 17 -15.55 55.26 -14.35
C PHE A 17 -14.92 54.08 -13.62
N CYS A 18 -14.99 54.12 -12.28
CA CYS A 18 -14.88 52.93 -11.47
C CYS A 18 -16.04 52.01 -11.89
N ARG A 19 -15.78 50.98 -12.69
CA ARG A 19 -16.72 49.87 -12.81
C ARG A 19 -16.71 49.18 -11.45
N CYS A 20 -17.79 49.29 -10.69
CA CYS A 20 -18.09 48.32 -9.64
C CYS A 20 -18.08 46.95 -10.34
N ALA A 21 -17.15 46.09 -9.97
CA ALA A 21 -17.29 44.68 -10.28
C ALA A 21 -18.54 44.19 -9.54
N ASP A 22 -19.43 43.52 -10.26
CA ASP A 22 -20.51 42.74 -9.67
C ASP A 22 -19.83 41.65 -8.83
N ASP A 23 -19.98 41.70 -7.52
CA ASP A 23 -19.29 40.87 -6.53
C ASP A 23 -19.93 39.47 -6.40
N GLY A 24 -20.91 39.15 -7.25
CA GLY A 24 -21.39 37.78 -7.50
C GLY A 24 -22.22 37.15 -6.38
N ILE A 25 -22.52 37.94 -5.36
CA ILE A 25 -23.15 37.53 -4.08
C ILE A 25 -24.65 37.86 -3.98
N HIS A 26 -25.24 38.51 -4.98
CA HIS A 26 -26.68 38.80 -5.07
C HIS A 26 -27.29 39.35 -3.76
N TYR A 27 -26.70 40.40 -3.17
CA TYR A 27 -27.23 41.07 -1.97
C TYR A 27 -28.43 42.00 -2.23
N GLU A 28 -28.91 42.09 -3.47
CA GLU A 28 -30.05 42.92 -3.82
C GLU A 28 -31.37 42.28 -3.38
N ARG A 29 -32.34 43.10 -2.97
CA ARG A 29 -33.67 42.65 -2.52
C ARG A 29 -34.40 41.94 -3.67
N GLU A 30 -34.72 40.65 -3.49
CA GLU A 30 -35.64 39.94 -4.37
C GLU A 30 -37.09 40.39 -4.14
N ILE A 31 -37.83 40.63 -5.23
CA ILE A 31 -39.29 40.84 -5.17
C ILE A 31 -39.94 39.45 -5.25
N ASN A 32 -40.58 39.02 -4.14
CA ASN A 32 -41.03 37.66 -3.83
C ASN A 32 -39.88 36.70 -3.45
N VAL A 33 -39.48 36.77 -2.18
CA VAL A 33 -38.46 35.89 -1.60
C VAL A 33 -38.95 34.44 -1.60
N PRO A 34 -38.17 33.46 -2.10
CA PRO A 34 -38.56 32.06 -2.08
C PRO A 34 -38.77 31.51 -0.66
N GLU A 35 -39.64 30.51 -0.51
CA GLU A 35 -39.85 29.82 0.77
C GLU A 35 -38.53 29.30 1.35
N GLY A 36 -38.31 29.54 2.64
CA GLY A 36 -37.10 29.11 3.33
C GLY A 36 -36.78 29.89 4.60
N ILE A 37 -35.63 29.58 5.18
CA ILE A 37 -35.08 30.22 6.37
C ILE A 37 -33.83 30.99 5.94
N TYR A 38 -33.74 32.26 6.32
CA TYR A 38 -32.70 33.17 5.89
C TYR A 38 -32.02 33.86 7.08
N LEU A 39 -30.75 34.18 6.90
CA LEU A 39 -30.03 35.13 7.76
C LEU A 39 -30.21 36.55 7.21
N THR A 40 -30.54 37.50 8.09
CA THR A 40 -30.60 38.93 7.74
C THR A 40 -30.04 39.80 8.86
N GLY A 41 -29.66 41.05 8.55
CA GLY A 41 -29.32 42.07 9.54
C GLY A 41 -27.93 42.67 9.36
N SER A 42 -27.67 43.76 10.08
CA SER A 42 -26.47 44.59 9.96
C SER A 42 -25.18 43.92 10.43
N ALA A 43 -25.27 42.85 11.24
CA ALA A 43 -24.10 42.05 11.59
C ALA A 43 -23.62 41.16 10.43
N SER A 44 -24.49 40.87 9.46
CA SER A 44 -24.17 40.01 8.31
C SER A 44 -23.97 40.83 7.04
N GLN A 45 -23.51 40.20 5.97
CA GLN A 45 -23.52 40.84 4.64
C GLN A 45 -24.94 40.92 4.03
N PHE A 46 -25.91 40.21 4.62
CA PHE A 46 -27.29 40.11 4.13
C PHE A 46 -28.18 41.15 4.83
N SER A 47 -28.28 42.35 4.27
CA SER A 47 -29.18 43.38 4.81
C SER A 47 -30.67 43.04 4.65
N VAL A 48 -31.00 42.12 3.74
CA VAL A 48 -32.34 41.60 3.41
C VAL A 48 -32.24 40.11 3.05
N GLU A 49 -33.37 39.43 2.92
CA GLU A 49 -33.40 38.04 2.45
C GLU A 49 -32.85 37.95 1.03
N ALA A 50 -31.72 37.27 0.91
CA ALA A 50 -30.98 37.07 -0.34
C ALA A 50 -30.71 35.57 -0.52
N ILE A 51 -30.55 35.13 -1.77
CA ILE A 51 -30.40 33.71 -2.09
C ILE A 51 -29.20 33.06 -1.37
N ASN A 52 -28.07 33.79 -1.25
CA ASN A 52 -26.87 33.34 -0.56
C ASN A 52 -26.99 33.46 0.98
N GLY A 53 -28.00 34.16 1.49
CA GLY A 53 -28.36 34.20 2.89
C GLY A 53 -29.34 33.09 3.29
N LYS A 54 -29.80 32.28 2.34
CA LYS A 54 -30.67 31.13 2.59
C LYS A 54 -29.90 30.02 3.28
N MET A 55 -30.46 29.49 4.35
CA MET A 55 -29.85 28.38 5.09
C MET A 55 -30.05 27.05 4.36
N ASN A 56 -29.00 26.23 4.36
CA ASN A 56 -28.99 24.91 3.73
C ASN A 56 -29.70 23.89 4.62
N VAL A 57 -30.48 23.00 4.00
CA VAL A 57 -31.11 21.89 4.72
C VAL A 57 -30.04 20.89 5.14
N ILE A 58 -29.91 20.66 6.45
CA ILE A 58 -29.05 19.62 7.03
C ILE A 58 -29.88 18.36 7.28
N LYS A 59 -31.05 18.54 7.87
CA LYS A 59 -32.01 17.47 8.13
C LYS A 59 -33.40 17.98 7.80
N GLU A 60 -34.06 17.24 6.91
CA GLU A 60 -35.35 17.64 6.36
C GLU A 60 -36.39 17.85 7.47
N GLY A 61 -37.00 19.03 7.50
CA GLY A 61 -38.04 19.40 8.47
C GLY A 61 -37.55 19.80 9.87
N THR A 62 -36.28 19.60 10.23
CA THR A 62 -35.80 19.82 11.61
C THR A 62 -34.57 20.72 11.73
N LEU A 63 -33.59 20.67 10.80
CA LEU A 63 -32.35 21.43 10.92
C LEU A 63 -31.92 22.06 9.61
N VAL A 64 -31.64 23.36 9.66
CA VAL A 64 -30.96 24.10 8.59
C VAL A 64 -29.72 24.78 9.14
N ALA A 65 -28.71 25.02 8.30
CA ALA A 65 -27.49 25.70 8.71
C ALA A 65 -26.90 26.61 7.65
N LEU A 66 -26.15 27.62 8.10
CA LEU A 66 -25.37 28.52 7.25
C LEU A 66 -24.07 28.88 7.95
N ASN A 67 -22.97 28.78 7.21
CA ASN A 67 -21.69 29.35 7.63
C ASN A 67 -21.61 30.78 7.08
N THR A 68 -21.38 31.76 7.94
CA THR A 68 -21.43 33.17 7.56
C THR A 68 -20.44 34.01 8.36
N TRP A 69 -19.94 35.08 7.75
CA TRP A 69 -19.21 36.11 8.48
C TRP A 69 -20.21 36.97 9.26
N LEU A 70 -19.91 37.24 10.53
CA LEU A 70 -20.67 38.14 11.39
C LEU A 70 -19.74 39.17 12.04
N THR A 71 -20.22 40.41 12.14
CA THR A 71 -19.53 41.49 12.86
C THR A 71 -20.20 41.75 14.21
N SER A 72 -19.39 41.93 15.25
CA SER A 72 -19.80 42.27 16.62
C SER A 72 -20.51 43.63 16.74
N SER A 73 -20.33 44.52 15.75
CA SER A 73 -20.90 45.87 15.75
C SER A 73 -22.39 45.94 15.36
N GLY A 74 -22.96 44.86 14.84
CA GLY A 74 -24.32 44.82 14.31
C GLY A 74 -25.25 43.84 15.02
N ASP A 75 -26.47 43.74 14.50
CA ASP A 75 -27.48 42.78 14.93
C ASP A 75 -27.83 41.85 13.75
N PHE A 76 -28.09 40.57 14.00
CA PHE A 76 -28.67 39.65 13.00
C PHE A 76 -29.99 39.04 13.46
N TYR A 77 -30.77 38.54 12.50
CA TYR A 77 -32.09 37.97 12.66
C TYR A 77 -32.21 36.70 11.82
N ILE A 78 -33.10 35.80 12.26
CA ILE A 78 -33.53 34.65 11.48
C ILE A 78 -34.89 34.96 10.86
N SER A 79 -34.97 34.99 9.54
CA SER A 79 -36.21 35.24 8.79
C SER A 79 -36.81 33.92 8.32
N LEU A 80 -38.08 33.66 8.66
CA LEU A 80 -38.85 32.54 8.11
C LEU A 80 -39.79 33.08 7.03
N VAL A 81 -39.62 32.60 5.80
CA VAL A 81 -40.44 32.99 4.65
C VAL A 81 -41.33 31.82 4.27
N GLY A 82 -42.65 32.02 4.34
CA GLY A 82 -43.65 31.02 3.97
C GLY A 82 -44.11 31.13 2.51
N PRO A 83 -45.15 30.37 2.11
CA PRO A 83 -45.69 30.36 0.75
C PRO A 83 -46.25 31.71 0.25
N ASP A 84 -46.53 32.65 1.17
CA ASP A 84 -46.97 34.01 0.85
C ASP A 84 -45.82 34.96 0.49
N GLY A 85 -44.58 34.48 0.57
CA GLY A 85 -43.36 35.23 0.25
C GLY A 85 -43.06 36.38 1.23
N GLN A 86 -43.70 36.41 2.40
CA GLN A 86 -43.49 37.44 3.42
C GLN A 86 -42.58 36.91 4.55
N PRO A 87 -41.47 37.58 4.87
CA PRO A 87 -40.59 37.16 5.97
C PRO A 87 -41.19 37.49 7.34
N VAL A 88 -41.06 36.54 8.28
CA VAL A 88 -41.25 36.76 9.72
C VAL A 88 -39.89 36.75 10.40
N TYR A 89 -39.54 37.86 11.05
CA TYR A 89 -38.24 38.04 11.71
C TYR A 89 -38.25 37.55 13.16
N TYR A 90 -37.26 36.73 13.49
CA TYR A 90 -37.00 36.23 14.83
C TYR A 90 -35.67 36.77 15.35
N GLY A 91 -35.74 37.39 16.53
CA GLY A 91 -34.58 37.90 17.27
C GLY A 91 -34.22 37.01 18.45
N GLN A 92 -33.31 37.50 19.29
CA GLN A 92 -32.78 36.79 20.43
C GLN A 92 -33.83 36.59 21.51
N GLY A 93 -34.13 35.33 21.81
CA GLY A 93 -34.91 34.89 22.96
C GLY A 93 -34.04 34.54 24.17
N ALA A 94 -34.51 33.61 24.99
CA ALA A 94 -33.79 33.14 26.17
C ALA A 94 -32.59 32.29 25.76
N LEU A 95 -31.45 32.45 26.45
CA LEU A 95 -30.37 31.47 26.41
C LEU A 95 -30.91 30.16 27.01
N LEU A 96 -30.83 29.09 26.25
CA LEU A 96 -31.29 27.76 26.65
C LEU A 96 -30.11 27.00 27.22
N GLN A 97 -30.27 26.49 28.44
CA GLN A 97 -29.37 25.45 28.94
C GLN A 97 -29.72 24.16 28.22
N ASN A 98 -28.88 23.78 27.28
CA ASN A 98 -28.86 22.42 26.75
C ASN A 98 -27.94 21.57 27.63
N ASP A 99 -28.14 20.25 27.60
CA ASP A 99 -27.30 19.30 28.35
C ASP A 99 -25.83 19.26 27.86
N ASN A 100 -25.49 20.06 26.84
CA ASN A 100 -24.17 20.19 26.24
C ASN A 100 -23.67 21.64 26.41
N SER A 101 -22.55 21.83 27.13
CA SER A 101 -22.03 23.15 27.54
C SER A 101 -21.27 23.91 26.43
N GLU A 102 -21.02 23.29 25.28
CA GLU A 102 -20.06 23.80 24.30
C GLU A 102 -20.66 24.74 23.24
N VAL A 103 -21.99 24.71 23.04
CA VAL A 103 -22.67 25.49 22.02
C VAL A 103 -23.75 26.39 22.62
N GLN A 104 -23.63 27.70 22.35
CA GLN A 104 -24.63 28.66 22.79
C GLN A 104 -25.91 28.49 21.98
N THR A 105 -26.99 28.12 22.67
CA THR A 105 -28.32 27.92 22.07
C THR A 105 -29.31 28.94 22.61
N TYR A 106 -30.07 29.57 21.72
CA TYR A 106 -31.08 30.55 22.08
C TYR A 106 -32.44 30.16 21.51
N SER A 107 -33.52 30.50 22.20
CA SER A 107 -34.85 30.44 21.60
C SER A 107 -35.05 31.58 20.59
N LEU A 108 -35.84 31.31 19.56
CA LEU A 108 -36.25 32.28 18.54
C LEU A 108 -37.56 32.94 18.97
N ALA A 109 -37.54 34.27 19.12
CA ALA A 109 -38.71 35.04 19.52
C ALA A 109 -39.07 36.09 18.46
N PRO A 110 -40.33 36.15 17.98
CA PRO A 110 -40.73 37.15 17.00
C PRO A 110 -40.78 38.54 17.64
N GLY A 111 -40.29 39.55 16.92
CA GLY A 111 -40.37 40.96 17.34
C GLY A 111 -39.46 41.35 18.52
N THR A 112 -38.48 40.51 18.89
CA THR A 112 -37.44 40.87 19.86
C THR A 112 -36.22 41.52 19.19
N GLY A 113 -35.29 42.06 20.00
CA GLY A 113 -34.02 42.59 19.50
C GLY A 113 -33.20 41.50 18.78
N GLY A 114 -32.36 41.89 17.82
CA GLY A 114 -31.53 40.95 17.07
C GLY A 114 -30.47 40.28 17.95
N PHE A 115 -29.85 39.24 17.39
CA PHE A 115 -28.72 38.53 17.98
C PHE A 115 -27.43 39.32 17.78
N ARG A 116 -26.54 39.25 18.77
CA ARG A 116 -25.18 39.81 18.70
C ARG A 116 -24.14 38.73 18.90
N VAL A 117 -23.04 38.84 18.16
CA VAL A 117 -21.83 38.06 18.39
C VAL A 117 -20.82 38.89 19.17
N MET A 118 -19.99 38.23 19.97
CA MET A 118 -19.00 38.91 20.82
C MET A 118 -17.83 39.49 20.02
N GLU A 119 -17.46 38.85 18.92
CA GLU A 119 -16.32 39.22 18.10
C GLU A 119 -16.66 39.09 16.62
N ASP A 120 -15.89 39.77 15.77
CA ASP A 120 -15.99 39.58 14.32
C ASP A 120 -15.38 38.21 13.97
N GLY A 121 -16.05 37.45 13.12
CA GLY A 121 -15.59 36.11 12.77
C GLY A 121 -16.52 35.34 11.83
N LEU A 122 -16.08 34.14 11.44
CA LEU A 122 -16.95 33.17 10.77
C LEU A 122 -17.71 32.35 11.83
N TYR A 123 -19.01 32.20 11.63
CA TYR A 123 -19.90 31.44 12.50
C TYR A 123 -20.69 30.42 11.69
N GLN A 124 -20.94 29.26 12.28
CA GLN A 124 -21.97 28.33 11.85
C GLN A 124 -23.24 28.60 12.65
N LEU A 125 -24.29 29.02 11.96
CA LEU A 125 -25.63 29.18 12.51
C LEU A 125 -26.44 27.93 12.20
N ILE A 126 -26.98 27.27 13.22
CA ILE A 126 -27.82 26.07 13.04
C ILE A 126 -29.19 26.37 13.63
N VAL A 127 -30.20 26.45 12.77
CA VAL A 127 -31.56 26.78 13.14
C VAL A 127 -32.41 25.51 13.15
N ASN A 128 -33.09 25.29 14.28
CA ASN A 128 -34.13 24.29 14.40
C ASN A 128 -35.50 25.00 14.37
N PRO A 129 -36.20 25.03 13.21
CA PRO A 129 -37.50 25.67 13.10
C PRO A 129 -38.60 24.96 13.90
N LEU A 130 -38.49 23.64 14.11
CA LEU A 130 -39.46 22.86 14.89
C LEU A 130 -39.46 23.28 16.36
N LEU A 131 -38.27 23.34 16.97
CA LEU A 131 -38.08 23.74 18.36
C LEU A 131 -38.01 25.27 18.55
N LYS A 132 -37.94 26.03 17.44
CA LYS A 132 -37.70 27.47 17.42
C LYS A 132 -36.43 27.85 18.18
N GLN A 133 -35.31 27.25 17.79
CA GLN A 133 -34.00 27.46 18.41
C GLN A 133 -32.95 27.81 17.37
N VAL A 134 -31.93 28.56 17.78
CA VAL A 134 -30.72 28.80 17.00
C VAL A 134 -29.50 28.48 17.86
N ASN A 135 -28.58 27.73 17.27
CA ASN A 135 -27.25 27.46 17.81
C ASN A 135 -26.26 28.38 17.08
N ILE A 136 -25.39 29.04 17.83
CA ILE A 136 -24.39 29.97 17.30
C ILE A 136 -23.02 29.39 17.63
N VAL A 137 -22.30 28.91 16.61
CA VAL A 137 -21.01 28.22 16.78
C VAL A 137 -19.90 29.02 16.10
N PRO A 138 -18.93 29.59 16.84
CA PRO A 138 -17.78 30.27 16.25
C PRO A 138 -16.80 29.27 15.63
N PHE A 139 -16.23 29.61 14.46
CA PHE A 139 -15.12 28.84 13.87
C PHE A 139 -13.77 29.26 14.48
N ASN A 140 -13.46 28.69 15.65
CA ASN A 140 -12.19 28.92 16.35
C ASN A 140 -11.22 27.77 16.07
N PHE A 141 -10.64 27.77 14.87
CA PHE A 141 -9.80 26.65 14.43
C PHE A 141 -8.49 26.53 15.21
N ARG A 142 -8.15 25.28 15.51
CA ARG A 142 -6.83 24.83 15.92
C ARG A 142 -6.47 23.53 15.21
N LEU A 143 -5.19 23.29 15.00
CA LEU A 143 -4.72 21.96 14.67
C LEU A 143 -4.72 21.16 15.97
N THR A 144 -5.19 19.92 15.92
CA THR A 144 -5.09 18.97 17.02
C THR A 144 -4.41 17.71 16.54
N SER A 145 -3.51 17.18 17.35
CA SER A 145 -2.84 15.92 17.08
C SER A 145 -2.83 15.03 18.31
N LYS A 146 -2.69 13.73 18.09
CA LYS A 146 -2.32 12.76 19.14
C LYS A 146 -0.88 12.99 19.63
N PHE A 147 -0.02 13.53 18.76
CA PHE A 147 1.38 13.81 19.03
C PHE A 147 1.62 15.29 19.30
N GLU A 148 2.77 15.60 19.88
CA GLU A 148 3.18 16.98 20.12
C GLU A 148 3.36 17.68 18.76
N LEU A 149 2.71 18.83 18.59
CA LEU A 149 2.85 19.67 17.41
C LEU A 149 3.97 20.71 17.57
N THR A 150 4.34 21.02 18.81
CA THR A 150 5.29 22.08 19.15
C THR A 150 6.43 21.56 20.02
N GLU A 151 7.58 22.25 20.04
CA GLU A 151 8.72 21.87 20.88
C GLU A 151 8.45 21.98 22.38
N ASP A 152 7.40 22.71 22.78
CA ASP A 152 6.96 22.84 24.17
C ASP A 152 6.06 21.67 24.62
N GLY A 153 5.77 20.72 23.73
CA GLY A 153 4.98 19.53 24.02
C GLY A 153 3.47 19.71 23.87
N GLU A 154 3.01 20.80 23.23
CA GLU A 154 1.59 21.04 23.02
C GLU A 154 1.04 20.15 21.90
N ASN A 155 -0.10 19.52 22.13
CA ASN A 155 -0.84 18.71 21.15
C ASN A 155 -1.79 19.54 20.26
N GLU A 156 -1.86 20.85 20.52
CA GLU A 156 -2.74 21.77 19.82
C GLU A 156 -1.96 23.00 19.34
N LEU A 157 -2.31 23.49 18.14
CA LEU A 157 -1.80 24.74 17.59
C LEU A 157 -2.97 25.63 17.17
N PHE A 158 -3.23 26.69 17.94
CA PHE A 158 -4.33 27.61 17.67
C PHE A 158 -4.04 28.48 16.45
N LEU A 159 -5.04 28.62 15.57
CA LEU A 159 -4.97 29.61 14.49
C LEU A 159 -5.39 30.98 15.03
N GLN A 160 -4.79 32.03 14.47
CA GLN A 160 -5.17 33.41 14.75
C GLN A 160 -6.61 33.69 14.33
N LYS A 161 -7.20 34.73 14.92
CA LYS A 161 -8.54 35.21 14.56
C LYS A 161 -8.62 35.43 13.04
N PRO A 162 -9.72 35.02 12.39
CA PRO A 162 -9.80 35.11 10.95
C PRO A 162 -9.86 36.55 10.47
N SER A 163 -9.39 36.77 9.25
CA SER A 163 -9.67 37.96 8.46
C SER A 163 -10.68 37.63 7.36
N TYR A 164 -11.41 38.64 6.87
CA TYR A 164 -12.39 38.46 5.79
C TYR A 164 -12.08 39.38 4.62
N ASP A 165 -11.88 38.79 3.45
CA ASP A 165 -11.81 39.52 2.19
C ASP A 165 -13.22 39.78 1.67
N HIS A 166 -13.67 41.02 1.77
CA HIS A 166 -15.00 41.44 1.33
C HIS A 166 -15.16 41.53 -0.19
N ILE A 167 -14.08 41.39 -0.98
CA ILE A 167 -14.15 41.40 -2.45
C ILE A 167 -14.26 39.97 -2.97
N ASN A 168 -13.46 39.06 -2.42
CA ASN A 168 -13.42 37.66 -2.85
C ASN A 168 -14.30 36.73 -1.99
N HIS A 169 -14.86 37.24 -0.89
CA HIS A 169 -15.68 36.51 0.08
C HIS A 169 -14.98 35.29 0.68
N VAL A 170 -13.74 35.50 1.13
CA VAL A 170 -12.90 34.46 1.73
C VAL A 170 -12.57 34.83 3.17
N ALA A 171 -12.93 33.95 4.10
CA ALA A 171 -12.42 34.01 5.47
C ALA A 171 -11.09 33.26 5.55
N THR A 172 -10.05 33.86 6.14
CA THR A 172 -8.71 33.27 6.23
C THR A 172 -8.21 33.25 7.67
N TRP A 173 -7.77 32.07 8.13
CA TRP A 173 -7.02 31.87 9.36
C TRP A 173 -5.57 31.53 9.02
N VAL A 174 -4.65 31.98 9.88
CA VAL A 174 -3.23 31.64 9.79
C VAL A 174 -2.75 31.20 11.17
N SER A 175 -1.81 30.27 11.22
CA SER A 175 -1.23 29.83 12.49
C SER A 175 -0.42 30.94 13.15
N SER A 176 0.42 31.64 12.38
CA SER A 176 1.08 32.86 12.82
C SER A 176 1.38 33.86 11.68
N GLY A 177 1.91 35.04 12.05
CA GLY A 177 2.41 36.04 11.10
C GLY A 177 3.71 35.63 10.42
N GLU A 178 4.51 34.76 11.04
CA GLU A 178 5.83 34.30 10.61
C GLU A 178 5.81 32.77 10.40
N LEU A 179 6.97 32.14 10.20
CA LEU A 179 7.08 30.68 10.24
C LEU A 179 7.29 30.24 11.70
N GLU A 180 6.73 29.11 12.08
CA GLU A 180 6.92 28.50 13.40
C GLU A 180 7.35 27.05 13.27
N VAL A 181 8.09 26.54 14.27
CA VAL A 181 8.53 25.15 14.26
C VAL A 181 7.35 24.24 14.57
N ILE A 182 6.98 23.39 13.60
CA ILE A 182 5.97 22.35 13.76
C ILE A 182 6.65 20.99 13.65
N LEU A 183 6.34 20.10 14.59
CA LEU A 183 6.88 18.74 14.65
C LEU A 183 6.11 17.78 13.72
N PRO A 184 6.73 16.66 13.30
CA PRO A 184 6.04 15.59 12.58
C PRO A 184 4.82 15.10 13.35
N ALA A 185 3.68 15.06 12.70
CA ALA A 185 2.43 14.67 13.34
C ALA A 185 1.33 14.36 12.33
N GLU A 186 0.43 13.47 12.75
CA GLU A 186 -0.90 13.35 12.16
C GLU A 186 -1.85 14.33 12.85
N PHE A 187 -2.54 15.18 12.10
CA PHE A 187 -3.37 16.25 12.66
C PHE A 187 -4.69 16.45 11.91
N SER A 188 -5.61 17.15 12.56
CA SER A 188 -6.84 17.66 11.95
C SER A 188 -7.12 19.09 12.40
N PHE A 189 -7.94 19.80 11.62
CA PHE A 189 -8.43 21.12 11.99
C PHE A 189 -9.73 20.97 12.78
N ASN A 190 -9.75 21.44 14.03
CA ASN A 190 -10.94 21.41 14.88
C ASN A 190 -11.34 22.82 15.29
N TYR A 191 -12.64 23.11 15.28
CA TYR A 191 -13.17 24.44 15.66
C TYR A 191 -13.98 24.46 16.98
N THR A 192 -14.10 23.32 17.65
CA THR A 192 -14.64 23.18 19.01
C THR A 192 -13.71 22.29 19.84
N ASP A 193 -13.83 22.29 21.17
CA ASP A 193 -12.94 21.52 22.05
C ASP A 193 -12.97 20.01 21.74
N ASN A 194 -14.13 19.47 21.38
CA ASN A 194 -14.27 18.10 20.86
C ASN A 194 -14.25 18.05 19.33
N THR A 195 -14.10 16.84 18.77
CA THR A 195 -14.17 16.54 17.31
C THR A 195 -15.60 16.48 16.74
N SER A 196 -16.60 16.59 17.63
CA SER A 196 -18.00 16.69 17.27
C SER A 196 -18.80 17.39 18.37
N PHE A 197 -19.96 17.93 18.02
CA PHE A 197 -20.91 18.48 18.99
C PHE A 197 -22.35 18.13 18.61
N ASP A 198 -23.20 18.01 19.62
CA ASP A 198 -24.61 17.69 19.44
C ASP A 198 -25.49 18.94 19.48
N VAL A 199 -26.51 18.96 18.63
CA VAL A 199 -27.65 19.88 18.72
C VAL A 199 -28.95 19.08 18.85
N LYS A 200 -30.00 19.67 19.45
CA LYS A 200 -31.32 19.04 19.52
C LYS A 200 -31.97 18.99 18.14
N GLU A 201 -32.39 17.81 17.73
CA GLU A 201 -33.22 17.61 16.54
C GLU A 201 -34.71 17.71 16.93
N THR A 202 -35.09 17.01 17.99
CA THR A 202 -36.41 17.05 18.63
C THR A 202 -36.24 17.21 20.14
N ASP A 203 -37.33 17.17 20.91
CA ASP A 203 -37.24 17.20 22.37
C ASP A 203 -36.53 15.96 22.95
N THR A 204 -36.43 14.87 22.19
CA THR A 204 -35.84 13.59 22.63
C THR A 204 -34.62 13.13 21.83
N GLU A 205 -34.39 13.70 20.64
CA GLU A 205 -33.33 13.27 19.72
C GLU A 205 -32.30 14.37 19.48
N LYS A 206 -31.07 13.96 19.15
CA LYS A 206 -29.94 14.82 18.87
C LYS A 206 -29.38 14.53 17.48
N TYR A 207 -28.83 15.57 16.86
CA TYR A 207 -28.04 15.47 15.64
C TYR A 207 -26.59 15.87 15.94
N THR A 208 -25.64 15.01 15.57
CA THR A 208 -24.21 15.23 15.80
C THR A 208 -23.57 15.86 14.58
N PHE A 209 -22.95 17.03 14.76
CA PHE A 209 -22.12 17.69 13.77
C PHE A 209 -20.66 17.32 14.02
N SER A 210 -19.91 17.03 12.96
CA SER A 210 -18.44 16.98 13.07
C SER A 210 -17.89 18.40 13.11
N SER A 211 -17.00 18.65 14.05
CA SER A 211 -16.21 19.88 14.13
C SER A 211 -14.79 19.72 13.59
N MET A 212 -14.51 18.56 13.01
CA MET A 212 -13.20 18.15 12.52
C MET A 212 -13.15 18.24 11.00
N TYR A 213 -12.10 18.84 10.47
CA TYR A 213 -11.77 18.84 9.06
C TYR A 213 -10.39 18.22 8.83
N THR A 214 -10.32 17.34 7.84
CA THR A 214 -9.12 16.70 7.31
C THR A 214 -9.05 16.98 5.81
N GLY A 215 -8.06 16.45 5.08
CA GLY A 215 -8.08 16.51 3.61
C GLY A 215 -8.84 15.33 3.00
N THR A 216 -8.95 15.34 1.67
CA THR A 216 -9.70 14.33 0.89
C THR A 216 -8.91 13.07 0.57
N GLY A 217 -7.68 12.93 1.09
CA GLY A 217 -6.84 11.76 0.85
C GLY A 217 -7.45 10.49 1.44
N GLY A 218 -7.42 9.39 0.68
CA GLY A 218 -7.93 8.08 1.14
C GLY A 218 -7.04 7.38 2.16
N SER A 219 -5.83 7.91 2.40
CA SER A 219 -4.85 7.39 3.35
C SER A 219 -4.03 8.54 3.95
N ILE A 220 -3.42 8.30 5.11
CA ILE A 220 -2.56 9.27 5.82
C ILE A 220 -1.43 9.78 4.91
N LYS A 221 -0.88 8.90 4.05
CA LYS A 221 0.19 9.24 3.11
C LYS A 221 -0.25 10.22 2.01
N MET A 222 -1.46 10.04 1.51
CA MET A 222 -2.00 10.90 0.44
C MET A 222 -2.63 12.17 1.01
N ASN A 223 -2.94 12.18 2.31
CA ASN A 223 -3.56 13.31 2.98
C ASN A 223 -2.51 14.28 3.52
N VAL A 224 -1.79 14.96 2.63
CA VAL A 224 -0.72 15.90 2.97
C VAL A 224 -1.08 17.31 2.52
N LEU A 225 -0.67 18.32 3.28
CA LEU A 225 -0.73 19.71 2.83
C LEU A 225 0.56 20.07 2.10
N THR A 226 0.44 20.92 1.08
CA THR A 226 1.57 21.48 0.32
C THR A 226 1.47 23.01 0.31
N GLU A 227 2.33 23.68 -0.45
CA GLU A 227 2.22 25.14 -0.65
C GLU A 227 0.97 25.55 -1.46
N GLU A 228 0.33 24.60 -2.14
CA GLU A 228 -0.92 24.78 -2.86
C GLU A 228 -2.12 24.47 -1.96
N TYR A 229 -3.23 25.16 -2.20
CA TYR A 229 -4.48 24.93 -1.47
C TYR A 229 -5.08 23.56 -1.82
N ALA A 230 -5.29 22.74 -0.80
CA ALA A 230 -6.02 21.48 -0.87
C ALA A 230 -7.41 21.63 -0.24
N GLU A 231 -8.42 21.04 -0.86
CA GLU A 231 -9.79 21.00 -0.31
C GLU A 231 -9.82 20.15 0.97
N LEU A 232 -10.55 20.62 1.97
CA LEU A 232 -10.79 19.90 3.22
C LEU A 232 -12.20 19.29 3.24
N THR A 233 -12.36 18.23 4.03
CA THR A 233 -13.63 17.54 4.24
C THR A 233 -13.84 17.22 5.72
N ASN A 234 -15.09 17.24 6.17
CA ASN A 234 -15.52 16.77 7.48
C ASN A 234 -16.17 15.37 7.43
N GLN A 235 -16.02 14.68 6.29
CA GLN A 235 -16.57 13.33 6.06
C GLN A 235 -15.50 12.24 6.22
N SER A 236 -14.23 12.62 6.29
CA SER A 236 -13.10 11.70 6.44
C SER A 236 -12.59 11.68 7.88
N GLN A 237 -12.21 10.50 8.35
CA GLN A 237 -11.50 10.31 9.62
C GLN A 237 -9.98 10.13 9.41
N VAL A 238 -9.52 10.17 8.16
CA VAL A 238 -8.10 10.04 7.82
C VAL A 238 -7.42 11.38 8.12
N GLN A 239 -6.49 11.38 9.07
CA GLN A 239 -5.78 12.59 9.49
C GLN A 239 -4.89 13.14 8.36
N LEU A 240 -4.61 14.45 8.41
CA LEU A 240 -3.56 15.04 7.61
C LEU A 240 -2.19 14.65 8.17
N ASN A 241 -1.20 14.44 7.33
CA ASN A 241 0.14 14.05 7.75
C ASN A 241 1.16 15.16 7.48
N LEU A 242 1.89 15.55 8.53
CA LEU A 242 3.13 16.29 8.42
C LEU A 242 4.29 15.34 8.72
N LYS A 243 5.05 14.99 7.69
CA LYS A 243 6.11 13.98 7.79
C LYS A 243 7.35 14.49 8.53
N ASN A 244 7.76 15.72 8.24
CA ASN A 244 9.05 16.25 8.65
C ASN A 244 8.88 17.47 9.53
N LYS A 245 9.73 17.57 10.55
CA LYS A 245 9.91 18.79 11.34
C LYS A 245 10.26 19.93 10.38
N GLY A 246 9.78 21.13 10.66
CA GLY A 246 10.13 22.27 9.85
C GLY A 246 9.59 23.57 10.38
N GLU A 247 10.03 24.65 9.75
CA GLU A 247 9.49 25.98 9.98
C GLU A 247 8.35 26.19 8.99
N TYR A 248 7.12 26.11 9.48
CA TYR A 248 5.92 26.15 8.66
C TYR A 248 4.97 27.27 9.07
N LYS A 249 4.08 27.60 8.14
CA LYS A 249 2.90 28.43 8.36
C LYS A 249 1.71 27.71 7.75
N VAL A 250 0.71 27.46 8.58
CA VAL A 250 -0.55 26.86 8.14
C VAL A 250 -1.53 27.97 7.80
N THR A 251 -2.15 27.88 6.62
CA THR A 251 -3.20 28.80 6.19
C THR A 251 -4.45 28.00 5.89
N LEU A 252 -5.56 28.37 6.53
CA LEU A 252 -6.89 27.80 6.31
C LEU A 252 -7.79 28.88 5.72
N GLN A 253 -8.63 28.52 4.75
CA GLN A 253 -9.59 29.40 4.12
C GLN A 253 -10.96 28.77 4.04
N TYR A 254 -11.99 29.61 4.17
CA TYR A 254 -13.37 29.29 3.84
C TYR A 254 -13.81 30.19 2.70
N GLU A 255 -14.17 29.58 1.57
CA GLU A 255 -14.75 30.28 0.43
C GLU A 255 -16.26 30.30 0.56
N VAL A 256 -16.84 31.49 0.80
CA VAL A 256 -18.30 31.62 1.04
C VAL A 256 -19.12 31.20 -0.17
N LEU A 257 -18.65 31.50 -1.38
CA LEU A 257 -19.37 31.23 -2.63
C LEU A 257 -19.50 29.73 -2.93
N THR A 258 -18.48 28.95 -2.58
CA THR A 258 -18.45 27.49 -2.81
C THR A 258 -18.89 26.70 -1.59
N GLY A 259 -18.86 27.32 -0.41
CA GLY A 259 -19.16 26.69 0.87
C GLY A 259 -18.08 25.72 1.35
N LYS A 260 -16.86 25.83 0.83
CA LYS A 260 -15.78 24.86 1.04
C LYS A 260 -14.63 25.42 1.87
N PHE A 261 -13.97 24.52 2.59
CA PHE A 261 -12.72 24.80 3.30
C PHE A 261 -11.53 24.34 2.48
N PHE A 262 -10.45 25.11 2.51
CA PHE A 262 -9.18 24.80 1.88
C PHE A 262 -8.04 25.09 2.86
N ALA A 263 -6.98 24.29 2.83
CA ALA A 263 -5.78 24.59 3.59
C ALA A 263 -4.51 24.37 2.78
N LYS A 264 -3.46 25.05 3.21
CA LYS A 264 -2.09 24.86 2.72
C LYS A 264 -1.09 25.01 3.86
N MET A 265 0.11 24.50 3.64
CA MET A 265 1.24 24.63 4.55
C MET A 265 2.45 25.11 3.75
N THR A 266 2.94 26.30 4.07
CA THR A 266 4.11 26.90 3.42
C THR A 266 5.28 26.92 4.40
N GLY A 267 6.50 26.68 3.95
CA GLY A 267 7.64 26.64 4.86
C GLY A 267 8.80 25.83 4.33
N ASN A 268 9.76 25.52 5.21
CA ASN A 268 10.89 24.67 4.88
C ASN A 268 11.03 23.55 5.90
N GLU A 269 11.26 22.34 5.40
CA GLU A 269 11.61 21.20 6.24
C GLU A 269 12.99 21.42 6.89
N ILE A 270 13.11 21.05 8.15
CA ILE A 270 14.39 20.92 8.84
C ILE A 270 14.83 19.47 8.66
N ILE A 271 15.85 19.26 7.84
CA ILE A 271 16.41 17.92 7.60
C ILE A 271 17.35 17.59 8.76
N GLU A 272 16.89 16.71 9.64
CA GLU A 272 17.75 16.10 10.65
C GLU A 272 18.55 14.94 10.03
N PRO A 273 19.86 14.82 10.31
CA PRO A 273 20.63 13.69 9.82
C PRO A 273 20.11 12.38 10.42
N GLU A 274 20.15 11.30 9.62
CA GLU A 274 19.83 9.97 10.14
C GLU A 274 20.76 9.61 11.31
N PRO A 275 20.23 9.05 12.41
CA PRO A 275 21.04 8.59 13.52
C PRO A 275 22.04 7.51 13.10
N GLU A 276 23.21 7.50 13.71
CA GLU A 276 24.25 6.50 13.49
C GLU A 276 24.80 5.97 14.82
N GLY A 277 25.49 4.81 14.78
CA GLY A 277 26.16 4.23 15.95
C GLY A 277 25.29 3.33 16.83
N TYR A 278 24.06 3.04 16.41
CA TYR A 278 23.17 2.07 17.04
C TYR A 278 23.38 0.65 16.46
N PRO A 279 22.83 -0.39 17.09
CA PRO A 279 22.88 -1.74 16.55
C PRO A 279 22.28 -1.85 15.14
N GLU A 280 22.83 -2.75 14.33
CA GLU A 280 22.30 -3.10 13.00
C GLU A 280 21.23 -4.20 13.04
N LYS A 281 21.14 -4.92 14.16
CA LYS A 281 20.21 -6.02 14.38
C LYS A 281 19.54 -5.90 15.74
N LEU A 282 18.29 -6.34 15.80
CA LEU A 282 17.55 -6.48 17.04
C LEU A 282 16.77 -7.79 17.02
N TYR A 283 16.87 -8.54 18.11
CA TYR A 283 16.17 -9.80 18.29
C TYR A 283 15.15 -9.68 19.41
N MET A 284 13.98 -10.29 19.22
CA MET A 284 12.92 -10.39 20.21
C MET A 284 12.75 -11.84 20.63
N ILE A 285 12.77 -12.07 21.95
CA ILE A 285 12.60 -13.37 22.59
C ILE A 285 11.53 -13.27 23.68
N GLY A 286 10.86 -14.37 24.00
CA GLY A 286 9.88 -14.42 25.07
C GLY A 286 9.29 -15.80 25.27
N ASP A 287 8.21 -15.86 26.04
CA ASP A 287 7.48 -17.11 26.29
C ASP A 287 7.00 -17.74 24.96
N GLU A 288 6.53 -16.90 24.02
CA GLU A 288 6.01 -17.33 22.72
C GLU A 288 7.10 -17.37 21.62
N PHE A 289 8.16 -16.59 21.79
CA PHE A 289 9.22 -16.40 20.78
C PHE A 289 10.51 -17.02 21.29
N GLY A 290 10.81 -18.23 20.86
CA GLY A 290 12.02 -18.94 21.26
C GLY A 290 12.01 -19.53 22.68
N ASN A 291 10.96 -19.29 23.47
CA ASN A 291 10.78 -19.81 24.84
C ASN A 291 12.03 -19.59 25.71
N TRP A 292 12.54 -18.35 25.71
CA TRP A 292 13.76 -17.93 26.43
C TRP A 292 15.05 -18.68 26.05
N ASN A 293 15.05 -19.43 24.94
CA ASN A 293 16.24 -20.03 24.36
C ASN A 293 16.69 -19.26 23.11
N TRP A 294 17.77 -18.49 23.25
CA TRP A 294 18.36 -17.71 22.16
C TRP A 294 18.81 -18.54 20.93
N ASN A 295 19.04 -19.84 21.11
CA ASN A 295 19.39 -20.75 20.01
C ASN A 295 18.15 -21.30 19.28
N SER A 296 16.94 -20.95 19.71
CA SER A 296 15.72 -21.35 19.04
C SER A 296 15.58 -20.64 17.68
N THR A 297 15.08 -21.37 16.69
CA THR A 297 14.69 -20.81 15.39
C THR A 297 13.50 -19.86 15.49
N ASN A 298 12.77 -19.89 16.61
CA ASN A 298 11.58 -19.06 16.83
C ASN A 298 11.90 -17.71 17.49
N VAL A 299 13.18 -17.39 17.72
CA VAL A 299 13.59 -16.03 18.08
C VAL A 299 13.35 -15.13 16.87
N VAL A 300 12.65 -14.01 17.07
CA VAL A 300 12.32 -13.10 15.98
C VAL A 300 13.49 -12.15 15.75
N GLU A 301 14.02 -12.11 14.53
CA GLU A 301 14.90 -11.01 14.07
C GLU A 301 14.01 -9.92 13.49
N MET A 302 14.04 -8.73 14.10
CA MET A 302 13.23 -7.60 13.67
C MET A 302 13.85 -6.94 12.43
N ALA A 303 13.00 -6.48 11.51
CA ALA A 303 13.45 -5.84 10.29
C ALA A 303 13.93 -4.41 10.60
N PRO A 304 15.12 -3.97 10.14
CA PRO A 304 15.57 -2.59 10.32
C PRO A 304 14.75 -1.62 9.46
N VAL A 305 14.59 -0.37 9.92
CA VAL A 305 13.80 0.67 9.25
C VAL A 305 14.70 1.80 8.77
N GLY A 306 14.66 2.10 7.46
CA GLY A 306 15.38 3.23 6.87
C GLY A 306 16.84 2.88 6.53
N GLN A 307 17.73 2.94 7.53
CA GLN A 307 19.17 2.74 7.35
C GLN A 307 19.74 1.81 8.44
N LEU A 308 20.78 1.04 8.10
CA LEU A 308 21.50 0.24 9.09
C LEU A 308 22.21 1.13 10.11
N GLY A 309 22.16 0.72 11.37
CA GLY A 309 22.86 1.40 12.46
C GLY A 309 22.18 2.67 12.97
N ASN A 310 20.94 2.94 12.56
CA ASN A 310 20.12 4.03 13.11
C ASN A 310 19.28 3.62 14.34
N GLY A 311 19.23 2.31 14.64
CA GLY A 311 18.56 1.78 15.83
C GLY A 311 17.03 1.67 15.71
N ALA A 312 16.48 1.75 14.51
CA ALA A 312 15.04 1.59 14.27
C ALA A 312 14.70 0.21 13.68
N PHE A 313 13.72 -0.48 14.28
CA PHE A 313 13.33 -1.84 13.92
C PHE A 313 11.82 -2.05 14.01
N TRP A 314 11.32 -3.01 13.24
CA TRP A 314 9.90 -3.37 13.29
C TRP A 314 9.63 -4.86 13.04
N THR A 315 8.45 -5.31 13.49
CA THR A 315 7.85 -6.60 13.12
C THR A 315 6.34 -6.56 13.36
N ILE A 316 5.59 -7.48 12.77
CA ILE A 316 4.19 -7.75 13.15
C ILE A 316 4.11 -9.17 13.67
N LYS A 317 3.58 -9.35 14.88
CA LYS A 317 3.44 -10.66 15.53
C LYS A 317 2.16 -10.76 16.34
N TYR A 318 1.70 -11.99 16.55
CA TYR A 318 0.62 -12.27 17.50
C TYR A 318 1.21 -12.45 18.90
N PHE A 319 0.60 -11.78 19.88
CA PHE A 319 0.99 -11.86 21.28
C PHE A 319 -0.20 -12.35 22.10
N ASN A 320 0.05 -13.23 23.05
CA ASN A 320 -0.92 -13.59 24.08
C ASN A 320 -0.79 -12.66 25.29
N ALA A 321 -1.93 -12.23 25.83
CA ALA A 321 -1.99 -11.37 27.01
C ALA A 321 -1.14 -11.94 28.17
N GLY A 322 -0.30 -11.08 28.76
CA GLY A 322 0.54 -11.41 29.91
C GLY A 322 1.75 -12.31 29.60
N GLN A 323 1.98 -12.74 28.35
CA GLN A 323 3.21 -13.44 27.98
C GLN A 323 4.35 -12.44 27.83
N GLY A 324 5.47 -12.74 28.48
CA GLY A 324 6.61 -11.85 28.61
C GLY A 324 7.56 -11.94 27.44
N ILE A 325 8.10 -10.79 27.04
CA ILE A 325 9.15 -10.69 26.03
C ILE A 325 10.28 -9.73 26.46
N LYS A 326 11.40 -9.79 25.74
CA LYS A 326 12.50 -8.83 25.80
C LYS A 326 13.24 -8.76 24.46
N TRP A 327 14.06 -7.74 24.32
CA TRP A 327 14.89 -7.50 23.14
C TRP A 327 16.36 -7.54 23.48
N ALA A 328 17.19 -7.83 22.49
CA ALA A 328 18.64 -7.70 22.57
C ALA A 328 19.25 -7.50 21.18
N SER A 329 20.35 -6.76 21.08
CA SER A 329 21.09 -6.56 19.82
C SER A 329 21.89 -7.79 19.39
N GLU A 330 22.19 -8.67 20.35
CA GLU A 330 22.79 -9.99 20.14
C GLU A 330 21.89 -11.06 20.76
N LYS A 331 22.01 -12.32 20.30
CA LYS A 331 21.24 -13.45 20.84
C LYS A 331 21.78 -13.89 22.21
N SER A 332 21.72 -13.00 23.20
CA SER A 332 22.27 -13.12 24.55
C SER A 332 21.50 -12.26 25.55
N ASP A 333 21.57 -12.64 26.83
CA ASP A 333 20.94 -11.90 27.92
C ASP A 333 21.75 -10.69 28.41
N ALA A 334 23.03 -10.59 28.04
CA ALA A 334 23.97 -9.61 28.59
C ALA A 334 23.49 -8.16 28.43
N GLU A 335 22.93 -7.83 27.27
CA GLU A 335 22.43 -6.48 26.92
C GLU A 335 20.93 -6.52 26.63
N SER A 336 20.21 -7.47 27.24
CA SER A 336 18.77 -7.60 27.01
C SER A 336 17.96 -6.55 27.79
N PHE A 337 16.90 -6.02 27.17
CA PHE A 337 16.05 -4.98 27.73
C PHE A 337 14.57 -5.25 27.45
N ALA A 338 13.68 -4.69 28.28
CA ALA A 338 12.23 -4.77 28.12
C ALA A 338 11.55 -3.40 28.02
N SER A 339 12.30 -2.32 28.21
CA SER A 339 11.81 -0.94 28.08
C SER A 339 12.91 -0.03 27.57
N LEU A 340 12.48 1.07 26.96
CA LEU A 340 13.29 2.27 26.77
C LEU A 340 12.66 3.42 27.57
N GLY A 341 12.96 4.67 27.21
CA GLY A 341 12.43 5.86 27.88
C GLY A 341 10.92 6.01 27.72
N THR A 342 10.41 5.75 26.52
CA THR A 342 9.00 5.86 26.12
C THR A 342 8.49 4.48 25.73
N ASN A 343 7.44 4.01 26.40
CA ASN A 343 6.89 2.67 26.23
C ASN A 343 5.37 2.81 26.01
N VAL A 344 4.89 2.43 24.82
CA VAL A 344 3.51 2.72 24.39
C VAL A 344 2.72 1.42 24.24
N ASN A 345 1.55 1.35 24.89
CA ASN A 345 0.58 0.22 24.84
C ASN A 345 1.09 -1.14 25.36
N TYR A 346 2.08 -1.14 26.25
CA TYR A 346 2.51 -2.34 26.96
C TYR A 346 3.08 -1.97 28.33
N VAL A 347 3.28 -2.96 29.20
CA VAL A 347 3.85 -2.76 30.55
C VAL A 347 5.06 -3.67 30.77
N VAL A 348 5.96 -3.25 31.65
CA VAL A 348 7.07 -4.09 32.12
C VAL A 348 6.77 -4.62 33.51
N GLY A 349 6.66 -5.95 33.62
CA GLY A 349 6.41 -6.63 34.89
C GLY A 349 7.62 -6.60 35.83
N SER A 350 7.39 -6.96 37.09
CA SER A 350 8.46 -7.05 38.12
C SER A 350 9.56 -8.07 37.80
N ASN A 351 9.29 -8.99 36.88
CA ASN A 351 10.25 -9.95 36.32
C ASN A 351 11.14 -9.35 35.21
N GLY A 352 11.02 -8.05 34.91
CA GLY A 352 11.79 -7.37 33.88
C GLY A 352 11.39 -7.77 32.45
N ARG A 353 10.13 -8.15 32.23
CA ARG A 353 9.61 -8.58 30.92
C ARG A 353 8.49 -7.65 30.46
N ALA A 354 8.48 -7.35 29.16
CA ALA A 354 7.41 -6.61 28.51
C ALA A 354 6.21 -7.52 28.25
N THR A 355 4.99 -7.06 28.53
CA THR A 355 3.75 -7.80 28.31
C THR A 355 2.65 -6.88 27.77
N VAL A 356 1.81 -7.40 26.88
CA VAL A 356 0.58 -6.74 26.44
C VAL A 356 -0.63 -7.20 27.27
N GLU A 357 -1.63 -6.33 27.42
CA GLU A 357 -2.83 -6.64 28.21
C GLU A 357 -3.87 -7.47 27.45
N THR A 358 -3.93 -7.32 26.12
CA THR A 358 -4.92 -7.99 25.26
C THR A 358 -4.21 -8.85 24.23
N SER A 359 -4.67 -10.09 24.03
CA SER A 359 -4.13 -10.95 22.97
C SER A 359 -4.53 -10.42 21.59
N GLY A 360 -3.60 -10.46 20.63
CA GLY A 360 -3.85 -9.97 19.28
C GLY A 360 -2.59 -9.81 18.45
N LEU A 361 -2.77 -9.43 17.18
CA LEU A 361 -1.66 -8.98 16.35
C LEU A 361 -1.27 -7.55 16.75
N TYR A 362 0.04 -7.35 16.91
CA TYR A 362 0.65 -6.04 17.13
C TYR A 362 1.76 -5.81 16.12
N LEU A 363 1.80 -4.59 15.60
CA LEU A 363 3.01 -4.02 15.03
C LEU A 363 3.87 -3.53 16.19
N VAL A 364 5.07 -4.08 16.29
CA VAL A 364 6.06 -3.65 17.28
C VAL A 364 7.08 -2.78 16.56
N TYR A 365 7.18 -1.52 16.96
CA TYR A 365 8.19 -0.60 16.47
C TYR A 365 9.13 -0.21 17.62
N VAL A 366 10.44 -0.30 17.37
CA VAL A 366 11.50 0.04 18.32
C VAL A 366 12.38 1.10 17.68
N ASP A 367 12.57 2.23 18.35
CA ASP A 367 13.52 3.27 17.94
C ASP A 367 14.44 3.60 19.12
N MET A 368 15.65 3.06 19.08
CA MET A 368 16.63 3.21 20.15
C MET A 368 17.19 4.63 20.23
N ASN A 369 17.17 5.39 19.13
CA ASN A 369 17.59 6.79 19.12
C ASN A 369 16.58 7.68 19.85
N ARG A 370 15.29 7.46 19.62
CA ARG A 370 14.20 8.15 20.31
C ARG A 370 13.82 7.53 21.64
N ASN A 371 14.55 6.51 22.10
CA ASN A 371 14.27 5.74 23.32
C ASN A 371 12.81 5.23 23.37
N LEU A 372 12.29 4.69 22.27
CA LEU A 372 10.88 4.37 22.08
C LEU A 372 10.64 2.89 21.77
N ILE A 373 9.63 2.30 22.41
CA ILE A 373 9.04 1.02 22.02
C ILE A 373 7.52 1.17 21.97
N THR A 374 6.89 0.69 20.90
CA THR A 374 5.44 0.76 20.71
C THR A 374 4.85 -0.59 20.34
N PHE A 375 3.61 -0.81 20.78
CA PHE A 375 2.75 -1.90 20.33
C PHE A 375 1.49 -1.29 19.73
N GLU A 376 1.36 -1.38 18.42
CA GLU A 376 0.29 -0.73 17.66
C GLU A 376 -0.61 -1.79 17.03
N LYS A 377 -1.89 -1.47 16.84
CA LYS A 377 -2.74 -2.30 15.99
C LYS A 377 -2.16 -2.22 14.57
N PRO A 378 -1.81 -3.36 13.95
CA PRO A 378 -1.15 -3.33 12.65
C PRO A 378 -2.06 -2.79 11.57
N ALA A 379 -1.54 -1.85 10.78
CA ALA A 379 -2.13 -1.35 9.55
C ALA A 379 -1.22 -1.74 8.37
N VAL A 380 -1.81 -2.40 7.37
CA VAL A 380 -1.11 -2.98 6.22
C VAL A 380 -1.78 -2.51 4.95
N TYR A 381 -0.97 -2.14 3.96
CA TYR A 381 -1.43 -1.55 2.71
C TYR A 381 -0.72 -2.18 1.51
N GLY A 382 -1.45 -2.23 0.40
CA GLY A 382 -0.95 -2.51 -0.93
C GLY A 382 -0.89 -1.24 -1.76
N ILE A 383 0.09 -1.14 -2.66
CA ILE A 383 0.26 0.00 -3.54
C ILE A 383 0.84 -0.42 -4.90
N GLY A 384 0.82 0.51 -5.86
CA GLY A 384 1.49 0.37 -7.14
C GLY A 384 0.55 -0.08 -8.24
N GLU A 385 1.13 -0.59 -9.33
CA GLU A 385 0.42 -0.84 -10.59
C GLU A 385 -0.72 -1.86 -10.44
N CYS A 386 -0.58 -2.87 -9.58
CA CYS A 386 -1.63 -3.90 -9.36
C CYS A 386 -2.87 -3.39 -8.60
N PHE A 387 -2.77 -2.19 -8.04
CA PHE A 387 -3.86 -1.48 -7.36
C PHE A 387 -4.26 -0.19 -8.11
N ASP A 388 -3.98 -0.11 -9.41
CA ASP A 388 -4.26 1.06 -10.27
C ASP A 388 -3.62 2.36 -9.75
N GLY A 389 -2.44 2.23 -9.12
CA GLY A 389 -1.73 3.35 -8.50
C GLY A 389 -2.34 3.84 -7.18
N GLN A 390 -3.46 3.25 -6.74
CA GLN A 390 -4.08 3.57 -5.46
C GLN A 390 -3.40 2.82 -4.32
N GLU A 391 -3.49 3.39 -3.12
CA GLU A 391 -3.19 2.70 -1.88
C GLU A 391 -4.45 1.96 -1.41
N VAL A 392 -4.33 0.67 -1.14
CA VAL A 392 -5.43 -0.21 -0.74
C VAL A 392 -5.13 -0.79 0.63
N SER A 393 -6.01 -0.54 1.60
CA SER A 393 -5.90 -1.16 2.93
C SER A 393 -6.22 -2.65 2.85
N PHE A 394 -5.45 -3.46 3.57
CA PHE A 394 -5.79 -4.86 3.78
C PHE A 394 -6.74 -5.00 4.95
N ASP A 395 -7.88 -5.64 4.72
CA ASP A 395 -8.87 -5.88 5.75
C ASP A 395 -8.39 -6.97 6.71
N LEU A 396 -8.38 -6.67 8.01
CA LEU A 396 -8.06 -7.64 9.06
C LEU A 396 -9.33 -8.41 9.48
N SER A 397 -9.35 -9.72 9.22
CA SER A 397 -10.38 -10.64 9.68
C SER A 397 -9.77 -11.74 10.55
N GLY A 398 -10.05 -11.70 11.86
CA GLY A 398 -9.36 -12.53 12.84
C GLY A 398 -7.88 -12.18 12.94
N GLN A 399 -7.01 -13.04 12.40
CA GLN A 399 -5.56 -12.85 12.34
C GLN A 399 -5.03 -12.70 10.90
N ASN A 400 -5.93 -12.73 9.91
CA ASN A 400 -5.56 -12.71 8.50
C ASN A 400 -5.90 -11.36 7.88
N PHE A 401 -4.94 -10.81 7.16
CA PHE A 401 -5.13 -9.64 6.31
C PHE A 401 -5.47 -10.09 4.90
N SER A 402 -6.42 -9.40 4.25
CA SER A 402 -6.78 -9.68 2.86
C SER A 402 -7.03 -8.43 2.04
N ALA A 403 -6.58 -8.46 0.78
CA ALA A 403 -6.95 -7.49 -0.25
C ALA A 403 -7.07 -8.20 -1.60
N VAL A 404 -7.66 -7.53 -2.60
CA VAL A 404 -7.79 -8.05 -3.96
C VAL A 404 -7.17 -7.04 -4.94
N THR A 405 -6.33 -7.52 -5.85
CA THR A 405 -5.72 -6.67 -6.88
C THR A 405 -6.79 -6.18 -7.86
N THR A 406 -6.67 -4.95 -8.35
CA THR A 406 -7.65 -4.35 -9.27
C THR A 406 -7.21 -4.45 -10.72
N THR A 407 -5.90 -4.40 -10.96
CA THR A 407 -5.27 -4.42 -12.28
C THR A 407 -4.07 -5.37 -12.31
N GLN A 408 -3.56 -5.65 -13.50
CA GLN A 408 -2.30 -6.38 -13.64
C GLN A 408 -1.12 -5.46 -13.31
N GLY A 409 -0.18 -5.94 -12.50
CA GLY A 409 1.02 -5.19 -12.14
C GLY A 409 1.88 -5.95 -11.11
N ASN A 410 2.94 -5.31 -10.62
CA ASN A 410 3.73 -5.87 -9.53
C ASN A 410 3.09 -5.56 -8.16
N LEU A 411 3.02 -6.59 -7.30
CA LEU A 411 2.59 -6.45 -5.92
C LEU A 411 3.63 -5.71 -5.08
N GLN A 412 3.22 -4.64 -4.42
CA GLN A 412 4.02 -3.92 -3.42
C GLN A 412 3.19 -3.74 -2.17
N MET A 413 3.76 -4.06 -1.01
CA MET A 413 3.06 -4.04 0.27
C MET A 413 3.95 -3.47 1.37
N TYR A 414 3.32 -2.83 2.34
CA TYR A 414 4.01 -2.26 3.49
C TYR A 414 3.10 -2.19 4.70
N ALA A 415 3.71 -1.97 5.86
CA ALA A 415 2.99 -1.63 7.09
C ALA A 415 3.32 -0.20 7.53
N THR A 416 2.48 0.37 8.38
CA THR A 416 2.69 1.72 8.94
C THR A 416 2.73 1.67 10.46
N SER A 417 3.53 2.55 11.05
CA SER A 417 3.54 2.88 12.48
C SER A 417 3.32 4.38 12.60
N ASP A 418 2.50 4.81 13.56
CA ASP A 418 2.27 6.23 13.87
C ASP A 418 3.59 6.92 14.29
N TYR A 419 4.60 6.14 14.70
CA TYR A 419 5.88 6.62 15.21
C TYR A 419 7.03 6.50 14.19
N ASN A 420 6.77 5.91 13.01
CA ASN A 420 7.73 5.91 11.92
C ASN A 420 7.63 7.22 11.14
N ASN A 421 8.61 8.10 11.30
CA ASN A 421 8.73 9.36 10.56
C ASN A 421 9.43 9.22 9.19
N ARG A 422 9.76 8.00 8.78
CA ARG A 422 10.43 7.73 7.49
C ARG A 422 9.42 7.39 6.40
N ASP A 423 9.90 7.27 5.16
CA ASP A 423 9.03 6.87 4.05
C ASP A 423 8.44 5.48 4.22
N TRP A 424 7.23 5.29 3.69
CA TRP A 424 6.48 4.03 3.73
C TRP A 424 7.29 2.80 3.31
N ASN A 425 8.21 2.97 2.35
CA ASN A 425 9.01 1.88 1.80
C ASN A 425 10.10 1.38 2.76
N THR A 426 10.27 2.03 3.91
CA THR A 426 11.16 1.56 4.99
C THR A 426 10.56 0.42 5.81
N MET A 427 9.26 0.18 5.67
CA MET A 427 8.52 -0.95 6.26
C MET A 427 7.86 -1.81 5.18
N GLU A 428 8.56 -1.98 4.05
CA GLU A 428 8.12 -2.78 2.90
C GLU A 428 8.36 -4.28 3.12
N PHE A 429 7.46 -5.11 2.58
CA PHE A 429 7.58 -6.55 2.56
C PHE A 429 6.88 -7.16 1.33
N ASN A 430 7.15 -8.42 1.03
CA ASN A 430 6.45 -9.16 -0.03
C ASN A 430 6.33 -10.65 0.32
N ILE A 431 5.81 -11.47 -0.61
CA ILE A 431 5.59 -12.90 -0.43
C ILE A 431 6.57 -13.69 -1.29
N TYR A 432 7.41 -14.50 -0.65
CA TYR A 432 8.31 -15.44 -1.33
C TYR A 432 8.19 -16.82 -0.68
N ASN A 433 8.11 -17.89 -1.48
CA ASN A 433 7.93 -19.26 -0.97
C ASN A 433 6.75 -19.42 0.02
N GLY A 434 5.69 -18.63 -0.18
CA GLY A 434 4.52 -18.61 0.71
C GLY A 434 4.82 -18.03 2.10
N GLN A 435 5.93 -17.31 2.26
CA GLN A 435 6.35 -16.66 3.49
C GLN A 435 6.37 -15.14 3.29
N ILE A 436 6.08 -14.41 4.36
CA ILE A 436 6.26 -12.95 4.42
C ILE A 436 7.76 -12.67 4.52
N TYR A 437 8.27 -11.85 3.60
CA TYR A 437 9.65 -11.44 3.54
C TYR A 437 9.76 -9.92 3.67
N TYR A 438 10.36 -9.46 4.77
CA TYR A 438 10.59 -8.05 5.02
C TYR A 438 11.81 -7.55 4.23
N ARG A 439 11.69 -6.39 3.58
CA ARG A 439 12.82 -5.78 2.85
C ARG A 439 13.95 -5.36 3.79
N GLY A 440 13.58 -4.82 4.95
CA GLY A 440 14.51 -4.09 5.82
C GLY A 440 15.19 -2.96 5.05
N VAL A 441 16.52 -2.88 5.19
CA VAL A 441 17.41 -1.93 4.52
C VAL A 441 18.05 -2.49 3.23
N GLY A 442 17.60 -3.66 2.78
CA GLY A 442 18.19 -4.36 1.64
C GLY A 442 17.90 -3.70 0.29
N ALA A 443 18.41 -4.35 -0.77
CA ALA A 443 18.04 -4.02 -2.14
C ALA A 443 16.51 -4.02 -2.33
N THR A 444 16.04 -3.38 -3.40
CA THR A 444 14.64 -3.46 -3.80
C THR A 444 14.19 -4.91 -3.89
N LEU A 445 13.00 -5.18 -3.38
CA LEU A 445 12.38 -6.50 -3.44
C LEU A 445 12.22 -6.97 -4.89
N GLU A 446 12.46 -8.26 -5.15
CA GLU A 446 12.17 -8.85 -6.46
C GLU A 446 10.69 -8.61 -6.84
N PRO A 447 10.39 -8.28 -8.10
CA PRO A 447 9.02 -8.03 -8.51
C PRO A 447 8.15 -9.29 -8.34
N VAL A 448 6.91 -9.10 -7.91
CA VAL A 448 5.90 -10.16 -7.77
C VAL A 448 4.74 -9.83 -8.72
N PRO A 449 4.78 -10.29 -9.99
CA PRO A 449 3.79 -9.92 -11.00
C PRO A 449 2.48 -10.67 -10.79
N VAL A 450 1.39 -9.93 -10.62
CA VAL A 450 0.04 -10.45 -10.35
C VAL A 450 -0.96 -9.93 -11.38
N ALA A 451 -1.91 -10.78 -11.77
CA ALA A 451 -3.03 -10.39 -12.61
C ALA A 451 -4.06 -9.56 -11.81
N SER A 452 -5.08 -9.04 -12.50
CA SER A 452 -6.23 -8.40 -11.87
C SER A 452 -7.11 -9.43 -11.14
N ASN A 453 -7.82 -9.01 -10.09
CA ASN A 453 -8.77 -9.80 -9.31
C ASN A 453 -8.15 -11.00 -8.59
N ILE A 454 -6.89 -10.87 -8.17
CA ILE A 454 -6.19 -11.92 -7.43
C ILE A 454 -6.25 -11.58 -5.94
N PRO A 455 -6.82 -12.46 -5.09
CA PRO A 455 -6.80 -12.27 -3.65
C PRO A 455 -5.39 -12.48 -3.08
N ILE A 456 -4.99 -11.58 -2.21
CA ILE A 456 -3.74 -11.64 -1.45
C ILE A 456 -4.12 -11.84 0.02
N GLU A 457 -3.57 -12.88 0.65
CA GLU A 457 -3.84 -13.26 2.04
C GLU A 457 -2.52 -13.25 2.83
N LEU A 458 -2.50 -12.62 4.01
CA LEU A 458 -1.33 -12.53 4.88
C LEU A 458 -1.67 -12.96 6.31
N ASP A 459 -0.88 -13.87 6.87
CA ASP A 459 -0.95 -14.33 8.26
C ASP A 459 0.39 -14.05 8.95
N PHE A 460 0.48 -12.90 9.61
CA PHE A 460 1.67 -12.51 10.37
C PHE A 460 1.88 -13.32 11.65
N SER A 461 0.87 -14.08 12.12
CA SER A 461 1.04 -14.96 13.28
C SER A 461 1.94 -16.16 12.94
N GLN A 462 1.95 -16.58 11.66
CA GLN A 462 2.73 -17.69 11.14
C GLN A 462 3.80 -17.29 10.12
N ASP A 463 3.97 -15.98 9.86
CA ASP A 463 4.76 -15.40 8.77
C ASP A 463 4.40 -15.95 7.38
N LYS A 464 3.13 -16.28 7.16
CA LYS A 464 2.66 -16.85 5.89
C LYS A 464 2.02 -15.79 5.01
N GLY A 465 2.32 -15.89 3.72
CA GLY A 465 1.66 -15.10 2.69
C GLY A 465 1.18 -16.02 1.59
N LYS A 466 0.01 -15.71 1.01
CA LYS A 466 -0.57 -16.48 -0.08
C LYS A 466 -1.12 -15.55 -1.14
N ILE A 467 -0.65 -15.77 -2.36
CA ILE A 467 -1.27 -15.24 -3.57
C ILE A 467 -2.27 -16.30 -4.02
N ALA A 468 -3.56 -16.07 -3.79
CA ALA A 468 -4.62 -17.06 -3.89
C ALA A 468 -5.02 -17.31 -5.36
N VAL A 469 -4.10 -17.88 -6.12
CA VAL A 469 -4.32 -18.24 -7.52
C VAL A 469 -5.17 -19.50 -7.63
N THR A 470 -6.09 -19.50 -8.58
CA THR A 470 -6.80 -20.71 -9.00
C THR A 470 -6.06 -21.30 -10.18
N PHE A 471 -5.49 -22.49 -10.02
CA PHE A 471 -4.85 -23.19 -11.13
C PHE A 471 -5.87 -23.54 -12.21
N ALA A 472 -5.50 -23.32 -13.48
CA ALA A 472 -6.34 -23.67 -14.61
C ALA A 472 -6.66 -25.17 -14.59
N SER A 473 -7.92 -25.52 -14.87
CA SER A 473 -8.26 -26.92 -15.09
C SER A 473 -7.51 -27.44 -16.32
N PRO A 474 -7.20 -28.75 -16.41
CA PRO A 474 -6.49 -29.30 -17.58
C PRO A 474 -7.11 -28.97 -18.94
N SER A 475 -8.43 -28.80 -19.00
CA SER A 475 -9.16 -28.40 -20.21
C SER A 475 -8.99 -26.92 -20.57
N ASP A 476 -8.74 -26.06 -19.59
CA ASP A 476 -8.59 -24.61 -19.78
C ASP A 476 -7.17 -24.22 -20.16
N VAL A 477 -6.18 -25.05 -19.83
CA VAL A 477 -4.82 -24.89 -20.34
C VAL A 477 -4.88 -24.98 -21.88
N PRO A 478 -4.23 -24.09 -22.65
CA PRO A 478 -4.26 -24.16 -24.11
C PRO A 478 -3.56 -25.42 -24.65
N SER A 479 -3.86 -25.82 -25.89
CA SER A 479 -3.21 -26.95 -26.57
C SER A 479 -1.85 -26.61 -27.19
N THR A 480 -1.53 -25.31 -27.29
CA THR A 480 -0.24 -24.78 -27.75
C THR A 480 0.10 -23.52 -26.96
N ALA A 481 1.38 -23.24 -26.75
CA ALA A 481 1.82 -22.03 -26.06
C ALA A 481 3.06 -21.43 -26.74
N LYS A 482 3.31 -20.14 -26.49
CA LYS A 482 4.54 -19.47 -26.94
C LYS A 482 5.75 -19.82 -26.06
N ALA A 483 5.50 -20.09 -24.78
CA ALA A 483 6.48 -20.48 -23.78
C ALA A 483 5.79 -21.32 -22.70
N ILE A 484 6.59 -22.14 -22.01
CA ILE A 484 6.21 -22.77 -20.75
C ILE A 484 7.30 -22.46 -19.74
N TYR A 485 6.89 -21.95 -18.60
CA TYR A 485 7.74 -21.61 -17.47
C TYR A 485 7.48 -22.58 -16.32
N MET A 486 8.51 -22.74 -15.50
CA MET A 486 8.47 -23.49 -14.27
C MET A 486 9.16 -22.67 -13.17
N VAL A 487 8.55 -22.64 -12.00
CA VAL A 487 9.14 -22.06 -10.79
C VAL A 487 8.98 -23.05 -9.64
N GLY A 488 9.91 -23.03 -8.70
CA GLY A 488 9.89 -23.91 -7.54
C GLY A 488 10.25 -23.19 -6.25
N ASP A 489 10.22 -23.92 -5.15
CA ASP A 489 10.62 -23.39 -3.85
C ASP A 489 12.14 -23.32 -3.68
N GLU A 490 12.86 -24.26 -4.28
CA GLU A 490 14.33 -24.28 -4.32
C GLU A 490 14.95 -23.38 -5.39
N PHE A 491 14.15 -22.85 -6.32
CA PHE A 491 14.62 -21.97 -7.39
C PHE A 491 13.53 -20.99 -7.81
N GLY A 492 13.87 -19.71 -7.90
CA GLY A 492 12.90 -18.67 -8.23
C GLY A 492 11.89 -18.36 -7.11
N ASN A 493 12.06 -18.92 -5.92
CA ASN A 493 11.31 -18.58 -4.70
C ASN A 493 9.77 -18.62 -4.85
N MET A 494 9.25 -19.54 -5.68
CA MET A 494 7.85 -19.60 -6.08
C MET A 494 7.31 -18.28 -6.65
N ASN A 495 8.17 -17.40 -7.15
CA ASN A 495 7.87 -16.07 -7.66
C ASN A 495 8.11 -15.99 -9.18
N TRP A 496 7.08 -15.67 -9.96
CA TRP A 496 7.20 -15.54 -11.41
C TRP A 496 8.06 -14.37 -11.88
N GLY A 497 8.27 -13.35 -11.05
CA GLY A 497 9.18 -12.24 -11.35
C GLY A 497 10.64 -12.51 -11.01
N SER A 498 10.97 -13.68 -10.45
CA SER A 498 12.34 -14.04 -10.11
C SER A 498 13.17 -14.40 -11.34
N ASP A 499 14.45 -14.03 -11.32
CA ASP A 499 15.43 -14.45 -12.34
C ASP A 499 15.68 -15.97 -12.32
N GLY A 500 15.31 -16.65 -11.22
CA GLY A 500 15.39 -18.11 -11.10
C GLY A 500 14.32 -18.88 -11.86
N VAL A 501 13.33 -18.22 -12.48
CA VAL A 501 12.28 -18.91 -13.26
C VAL A 501 12.87 -19.61 -14.47
N ILE A 502 12.61 -20.90 -14.59
CA ILE A 502 13.10 -21.74 -15.68
C ILE A 502 12.12 -21.68 -16.86
N SER A 503 12.61 -21.35 -18.05
CA SER A 503 11.88 -21.58 -19.29
C SER A 503 12.17 -23.00 -19.76
N LEU A 504 11.12 -23.79 -20.02
CA LEU A 504 11.29 -25.07 -20.69
C LEU A 504 11.71 -24.82 -22.14
N ASP A 505 12.44 -25.77 -22.72
CA ASP A 505 12.84 -25.70 -24.11
C ASP A 505 11.76 -26.30 -25.01
N LYS A 506 11.40 -25.55 -26.05
CA LYS A 506 10.48 -26.03 -27.08
C LYS A 506 11.14 -27.14 -27.87
N VAL A 507 10.44 -28.25 -28.01
CA VAL A 507 10.96 -29.40 -28.74
C VAL A 507 10.92 -29.15 -30.25
N TRP A 508 11.90 -29.68 -30.99
CA TRP A 508 12.04 -29.46 -32.43
C TRP A 508 10.77 -29.78 -33.23
N ASN A 509 10.29 -28.82 -34.02
CA ASN A 509 9.12 -28.94 -34.91
C ASN A 509 7.89 -29.53 -34.18
N SER A 510 7.56 -28.92 -33.05
CA SER A 510 6.35 -29.19 -32.26
C SER A 510 5.77 -27.87 -31.80
N ALA A 511 4.44 -27.72 -31.80
CA ALA A 511 3.78 -26.50 -31.32
C ALA A 511 3.33 -26.58 -29.85
N ASP A 512 3.48 -27.76 -29.25
CA ASP A 512 2.75 -28.22 -28.07
C ASP A 512 3.63 -28.94 -27.05
N ARG A 513 4.87 -29.31 -27.41
CA ARG A 513 5.78 -30.10 -26.55
C ARG A 513 6.98 -29.31 -26.07
N TRP A 514 7.25 -29.44 -24.79
CA TRP A 514 8.29 -28.73 -24.05
C TRP A 514 9.06 -29.70 -23.17
N ILE A 515 10.37 -29.49 -23.05
CA ILE A 515 11.26 -30.36 -22.27
C ILE A 515 12.27 -29.54 -21.48
N HIS A 516 12.61 -30.02 -20.29
CA HIS A 516 13.76 -29.54 -19.52
C HIS A 516 14.32 -30.70 -18.69
N ILE A 517 15.60 -30.64 -18.33
CA ILE A 517 16.25 -31.65 -17.47
C ILE A 517 16.93 -30.92 -16.34
N ASN A 518 16.60 -31.28 -15.10
CA ASN A 518 17.20 -30.66 -13.92
C ASN A 518 17.26 -31.64 -12.74
N TYR A 519 18.14 -31.34 -11.79
CA TYR A 519 18.20 -32.01 -10.49
C TYR A 519 17.26 -31.32 -9.50
N PHE A 520 16.51 -32.12 -8.75
CA PHE A 520 15.68 -31.65 -7.64
C PHE A 520 15.96 -32.48 -6.38
N ASN A 521 15.72 -31.91 -5.21
CA ASN A 521 15.69 -32.69 -3.98
C ASN A 521 14.29 -33.31 -3.79
N ALA A 522 14.21 -34.35 -2.96
CA ALA A 522 12.93 -34.86 -2.50
C ALA A 522 12.14 -33.76 -1.77
N GLY A 523 10.86 -33.63 -2.09
CA GLY A 523 9.96 -32.63 -1.49
C GLY A 523 9.94 -31.28 -2.19
N THR A 524 10.83 -31.02 -3.16
CA THR A 524 10.80 -29.78 -3.96
C THR A 524 9.41 -29.57 -4.55
N LYS A 525 8.82 -28.40 -4.31
CA LYS A 525 7.51 -28.03 -4.84
C LYS A 525 7.68 -27.27 -6.16
N LEU A 526 6.83 -27.52 -7.15
CA LEU A 526 6.85 -26.87 -8.45
C LEU A 526 5.46 -26.38 -8.89
N ARG A 527 5.45 -25.41 -9.80
CA ARG A 527 4.28 -25.01 -10.59
C ARG A 527 4.70 -24.56 -11.99
N PHE A 528 3.75 -24.58 -12.93
CA PHE A 528 3.97 -24.22 -14.33
C PHE A 528 3.09 -23.04 -14.73
N SER A 529 3.52 -22.32 -15.76
CA SER A 529 2.66 -21.32 -16.39
C SER A 529 3.02 -21.11 -17.87
N THR A 530 2.05 -20.67 -18.66
CA THR A 530 2.30 -20.13 -20.01
C THR A 530 2.77 -18.68 -20.02
N SER A 531 2.74 -18.01 -18.86
CA SER A 531 3.05 -16.59 -18.66
C SER A 531 3.71 -16.37 -17.29
N LYS A 532 4.66 -15.44 -17.18
CA LYS A 532 5.36 -15.15 -15.91
C LYS A 532 4.55 -14.19 -15.02
N ILE A 533 3.36 -14.61 -14.60
CA ILE A 533 2.43 -13.81 -13.80
C ILE A 533 1.54 -14.73 -12.98
N PHE A 534 1.23 -14.32 -11.75
CA PHE A 534 0.26 -15.03 -10.92
C PHE A 534 -1.18 -14.78 -11.40
N GLY A 535 -1.97 -15.84 -11.48
CA GLY A 535 -3.39 -15.77 -11.81
C GLY A 535 -3.72 -15.77 -13.31
N ASP A 536 -2.72 -15.88 -14.18
CA ASP A 536 -2.91 -16.07 -15.62
C ASP A 536 -1.98 -17.16 -16.15
N GLY A 537 -2.56 -18.15 -16.83
CA GLY A 537 -1.83 -19.25 -17.46
C GLY A 537 -1.22 -20.31 -16.54
N GLU A 538 -1.46 -20.24 -15.22
CA GLU A 538 -0.87 -21.16 -14.24
C GLU A 538 -1.57 -22.53 -14.17
N PHE A 539 -0.77 -23.59 -14.05
CA PHE A 539 -1.25 -24.96 -13.88
C PHE A 539 -0.20 -25.82 -13.15
N THR A 540 -0.65 -26.89 -12.50
CA THR A 540 0.20 -27.84 -11.78
C THR A 540 0.00 -29.28 -12.23
N GLY A 541 -1.04 -29.53 -13.02
CA GLY A 541 -1.32 -30.82 -13.62
C GLY A 541 -2.10 -30.67 -14.92
N LEU A 542 -2.03 -31.70 -15.75
CA LEU A 542 -2.90 -31.89 -16.90
C LEU A 542 -3.72 -33.17 -16.70
N THR A 543 -4.40 -33.64 -17.76
CA THR A 543 -5.21 -34.87 -17.70
C THR A 543 -4.37 -36.09 -17.34
N ASN A 544 -3.13 -36.15 -17.85
CA ASN A 544 -2.22 -37.27 -17.67
C ASN A 544 -0.96 -36.80 -16.91
N ASN A 545 -0.91 -37.04 -15.60
CA ASN A 545 0.22 -36.68 -14.75
C ASN A 545 1.03 -37.94 -14.40
N VAL A 546 2.34 -37.92 -14.66
CA VAL A 546 3.21 -39.10 -14.50
C VAL A 546 4.48 -38.75 -13.73
N GLY A 547 4.74 -39.47 -12.64
CA GLY A 547 6.04 -39.43 -11.93
C GLY A 547 6.17 -38.37 -10.84
N PHE A 548 5.08 -37.68 -10.48
CA PHE A 548 5.01 -36.72 -9.38
C PHE A 548 3.65 -36.79 -8.68
N GLU A 549 3.57 -36.15 -7.51
CA GLU A 549 2.34 -35.98 -6.74
C GLU A 549 1.91 -34.52 -6.70
N ILE A 550 0.64 -34.25 -6.41
CA ILE A 550 0.13 -32.89 -6.19
C ILE A 550 -0.21 -32.78 -4.70
N SER A 551 0.33 -31.77 -4.02
CA SER A 551 0.08 -31.52 -2.60
C SER A 551 -1.34 -31.01 -2.35
N ASP A 552 -1.73 -30.93 -1.07
CA ASP A 552 -3.00 -30.32 -0.66
C ASP A 552 -3.09 -28.82 -1.02
N GLU A 553 -1.95 -28.16 -1.19
CA GLU A 553 -1.85 -26.78 -1.69
C GLU A 553 -1.98 -26.68 -3.22
N GLY A 554 -2.16 -27.82 -3.90
CA GLY A 554 -2.29 -27.89 -5.35
C GLY A 554 -0.97 -27.82 -6.11
N LEU A 555 0.19 -27.94 -5.46
CA LEU A 555 1.53 -27.83 -6.07
C LEU A 555 2.10 -29.19 -6.42
N VAL A 556 2.90 -29.26 -7.50
CA VAL A 556 3.67 -30.48 -7.84
C VAL A 556 4.71 -30.74 -6.76
N VAL A 557 4.89 -31.99 -6.34
CA VAL A 557 5.90 -32.41 -5.37
C VAL A 557 6.81 -33.47 -5.98
N ILE A 558 8.12 -33.22 -5.93
CA ILE A 558 9.12 -34.18 -6.35
C ILE A 558 9.26 -35.29 -5.30
N PRO A 559 9.06 -36.58 -5.67
CA PRO A 559 9.00 -37.65 -4.66
C PRO A 559 10.37 -38.05 -4.11
N GLN A 560 11.44 -37.92 -4.89
CA GLN A 560 12.79 -38.35 -4.51
C GLN A 560 13.85 -37.41 -5.08
N SER A 561 15.00 -37.29 -4.41
CA SER A 561 16.12 -36.56 -4.98
C SER A 561 16.65 -37.25 -6.24
N GLY A 562 17.05 -36.47 -7.23
CA GLY A 562 17.64 -36.96 -8.47
C GLY A 562 17.47 -36.00 -9.63
N THR A 563 18.03 -36.40 -10.78
CA THR A 563 17.80 -35.71 -12.05
C THR A 563 16.52 -36.22 -12.70
N TYR A 564 15.70 -35.30 -13.22
CA TYR A 564 14.43 -35.60 -13.87
C TYR A 564 14.35 -34.93 -15.24
N ILE A 565 13.70 -35.59 -16.20
CA ILE A 565 13.13 -34.91 -17.35
C ILE A 565 11.76 -34.38 -16.95
N ILE A 566 11.57 -33.07 -17.12
CA ILE A 566 10.28 -32.40 -17.10
C ILE A 566 9.81 -32.33 -18.54
N PHE A 567 8.73 -33.03 -18.86
CA PHE A 567 8.12 -33.05 -20.19
C PHE A 567 6.67 -32.60 -20.11
N VAL A 568 6.31 -31.58 -20.89
CA VAL A 568 4.95 -31.04 -20.98
C VAL A 568 4.48 -31.18 -22.43
N ASP A 569 3.41 -31.94 -22.64
CA ASP A 569 2.70 -32.06 -23.91
C ASP A 569 1.29 -31.46 -23.74
N LEU A 570 1.11 -30.25 -24.26
CA LEU A 570 -0.15 -29.53 -24.19
C LEU A 570 -1.22 -30.12 -25.11
N GLY A 571 -0.82 -30.78 -26.19
CA GLY A 571 -1.71 -31.40 -27.16
C GLY A 571 -2.38 -32.66 -26.61
N SER A 572 -1.59 -33.52 -25.96
CA SER A 572 -2.09 -34.74 -25.30
C SER A 572 -2.52 -34.53 -23.84
N LYS A 573 -2.36 -33.31 -23.32
CA LYS A 573 -2.63 -32.98 -21.92
C LYS A 573 -1.82 -33.85 -20.95
N THR A 574 -0.51 -33.92 -21.16
CA THR A 574 0.40 -34.74 -20.37
C THR A 574 1.49 -33.92 -19.71
N ILE A 575 1.70 -34.11 -18.41
CA ILE A 575 2.94 -33.71 -17.72
C ILE A 575 3.61 -34.98 -17.23
N SER A 576 4.89 -35.12 -17.55
CA SER A 576 5.73 -36.22 -17.08
C SER A 576 6.99 -35.67 -16.42
N ILE A 577 7.23 -36.07 -15.18
CA ILE A 577 8.43 -35.76 -14.42
C ILE A 577 9.05 -37.10 -14.02
N GLN A 578 10.01 -37.58 -14.80
CA GLN A 578 10.56 -38.94 -14.63
C GLN A 578 12.09 -38.93 -14.68
N LYS A 579 12.71 -39.82 -13.90
CA LYS A 579 14.16 -40.02 -13.96
C LYS A 579 14.58 -40.48 -15.37
N PRO A 580 15.55 -39.81 -16.01
CA PRO A 580 15.99 -40.18 -17.34
C PRO A 580 16.88 -41.43 -17.32
N VAL A 581 16.91 -42.12 -18.44
CA VAL A 581 18.13 -42.78 -18.91
C VAL A 581 18.71 -41.91 -20.03
N ILE A 582 19.99 -41.56 -19.91
CA ILE A 582 20.70 -40.80 -20.94
C ILE A 582 21.49 -41.79 -21.80
N TYR A 583 21.29 -41.74 -23.11
CA TYR A 583 21.99 -42.59 -24.08
C TYR A 583 22.89 -41.77 -24.98
N GLY A 584 24.05 -42.34 -25.29
CA GLY A 584 24.91 -41.93 -26.38
C GLY A 584 24.63 -42.76 -27.64
N TYR A 585 24.67 -42.10 -28.79
CA TYR A 585 24.62 -42.77 -30.10
C TYR A 585 25.52 -42.07 -31.13
N GLY A 586 25.77 -42.74 -32.25
CA GLY A 586 26.74 -42.35 -33.27
C GLY A 586 27.95 -43.29 -33.33
N THR A 587 28.86 -43.03 -34.28
CA THR A 587 30.02 -43.92 -34.50
C THR A 587 30.91 -44.02 -33.26
N ALA A 588 31.06 -42.94 -32.48
CA ALA A 588 31.82 -42.96 -31.23
C ALA A 588 31.17 -43.84 -30.15
N ALA A 589 29.85 -43.95 -30.15
CA ALA A 589 29.07 -44.80 -29.23
C ALA A 589 29.00 -46.27 -29.67
N GLY A 590 29.45 -46.60 -30.89
CA GLY A 590 29.41 -47.96 -31.44
C GLY A 590 28.22 -48.27 -32.36
N GLY A 591 27.45 -47.26 -32.79
CA GLY A 591 26.40 -47.44 -33.80
C GLY A 591 25.35 -46.31 -33.81
N ASN A 592 24.37 -46.41 -34.71
CA ASN A 592 23.37 -45.34 -34.93
C ASN A 592 22.00 -45.59 -34.27
N ASN A 593 21.86 -46.60 -33.41
CA ASN A 593 20.64 -46.82 -32.62
C ASN A 593 20.63 -45.89 -31.40
N GLU A 594 19.50 -45.24 -31.15
CA GLU A 594 19.31 -44.17 -30.17
C GLU A 594 19.46 -44.64 -28.71
N LYS A 595 19.39 -45.96 -28.46
CA LYS A 595 19.56 -46.58 -27.12
C LYS A 595 20.77 -47.52 -27.06
N ILE A 596 21.95 -47.10 -27.56
CA ILE A 596 23.17 -47.94 -27.59
C ILE A 596 24.01 -47.84 -26.32
N LEU A 597 24.45 -46.63 -25.96
CA LEU A 597 25.46 -46.44 -24.93
C LEU A 597 24.88 -45.67 -23.74
N PRO A 598 24.34 -46.34 -22.70
CA PRO A 598 23.81 -45.64 -21.54
C PRO A 598 24.92 -44.94 -20.78
N PHE A 599 24.64 -43.74 -20.30
CA PHE A 599 25.47 -43.06 -19.31
C PHE A 599 25.23 -43.71 -17.94
N THR A 600 26.29 -43.76 -17.13
CA THR A 600 26.23 -44.18 -15.73
C THR A 600 25.86 -42.98 -14.87
N GLU A 601 24.72 -43.05 -14.19
CA GLU A 601 24.32 -42.07 -13.17
C GLU A 601 25.23 -42.20 -11.93
N SER A 602 25.63 -41.07 -11.35
CA SER A 602 26.34 -41.05 -10.07
C SER A 602 25.43 -41.49 -8.92
N SER A 603 26.01 -41.98 -7.82
CA SER A 603 25.24 -42.49 -6.68
C SER A 603 24.33 -41.44 -6.02
N ASP A 604 24.65 -40.15 -6.17
CA ASP A 604 23.85 -39.03 -5.67
C ASP A 604 22.84 -38.50 -6.71
N GLY A 605 22.80 -39.08 -7.91
CA GLY A 605 21.88 -38.74 -9.00
C GLY A 605 22.14 -37.39 -9.67
N LYS A 606 23.26 -36.73 -9.38
CA LYS A 606 23.57 -35.37 -9.88
C LYS A 606 24.21 -35.38 -11.26
N THR A 607 24.99 -36.41 -11.57
CA THR A 607 25.79 -36.43 -12.81
C THR A 607 25.63 -37.73 -13.58
N PHE A 608 25.85 -37.65 -14.89
CA PHE A 608 25.80 -38.79 -15.81
C PHE A 608 27.11 -38.87 -16.56
N SER A 609 27.82 -40.00 -16.48
CA SER A 609 29.12 -40.17 -17.14
C SER A 609 29.14 -41.30 -18.15
N VAL A 610 29.89 -41.12 -19.24
CA VAL A 610 30.10 -42.15 -20.25
C VAL A 610 31.55 -42.12 -20.76
N THR A 611 32.12 -43.29 -21.02
CA THR A 611 33.39 -43.42 -21.74
C THR A 611 33.10 -43.84 -23.17
N LEU A 612 33.59 -43.09 -24.15
CA LEU A 612 33.35 -43.37 -25.56
C LEU A 612 34.20 -44.58 -26.01
N PRO A 613 33.60 -45.69 -26.48
CA PRO A 613 34.36 -46.87 -26.88
C PRO A 613 35.14 -46.67 -28.19
N ASN A 614 34.69 -45.75 -29.06
CA ASN A 614 35.29 -45.51 -30.38
C ASN A 614 35.49 -44.01 -30.63
N GLY A 615 36.29 -43.68 -31.64
CA GLY A 615 36.35 -42.33 -32.17
C GLY A 615 35.23 -42.05 -33.18
N GLY A 616 34.84 -40.78 -33.34
CA GLY A 616 33.90 -40.35 -34.37
C GLY A 616 32.80 -39.42 -33.85
N ARG A 617 31.61 -39.49 -34.46
CA ARG A 617 30.47 -38.65 -34.08
C ARG A 617 29.78 -39.20 -32.84
N PHE A 618 29.38 -38.30 -31.95
CA PHE A 618 28.67 -38.61 -30.71
C PHE A 618 27.50 -37.66 -30.52
N ARG A 619 26.36 -38.19 -30.10
CA ARG A 619 25.11 -37.48 -29.88
C ARG A 619 24.46 -38.00 -28.61
N ILE A 620 23.75 -37.13 -27.89
CA ILE A 620 23.19 -37.43 -26.57
C ILE A 620 21.68 -37.44 -26.64
N HIS A 621 21.07 -38.49 -26.11
CA HIS A 621 19.65 -38.75 -26.20
C HIS A 621 19.06 -39.08 -24.83
N PRO A 622 18.31 -38.14 -24.21
CA PRO A 622 17.59 -38.40 -22.99
C PRO A 622 16.27 -39.16 -23.26
N TYR A 623 15.97 -40.13 -22.40
CA TYR A 623 14.80 -40.99 -22.52
C TYR A 623 14.08 -41.15 -21.18
N ILE A 624 12.74 -41.07 -21.23
CA ILE A 624 11.84 -41.48 -20.14
C ILE A 624 10.73 -42.39 -20.70
N PRO A 625 10.14 -43.29 -19.88
CA PRO A 625 9.10 -44.21 -20.32
C PRO A 625 7.87 -43.54 -20.94
N ALA A 626 7.51 -42.33 -20.51
CA ALA A 626 6.36 -41.61 -21.07
C ALA A 626 6.44 -41.39 -22.59
N PHE A 627 7.65 -41.35 -23.17
CA PHE A 627 7.83 -41.12 -24.59
C PHE A 627 7.30 -42.24 -25.48
N ASP A 628 7.26 -43.48 -24.97
CA ASP A 628 6.77 -44.64 -25.74
C ASP A 628 5.24 -44.61 -25.91
N ASN A 629 4.53 -43.85 -25.07
CA ASN A 629 3.07 -43.77 -25.07
C ASN A 629 2.51 -42.57 -25.85
N LEU A 630 3.37 -41.78 -26.50
CA LEU A 630 2.98 -40.57 -27.21
C LEU A 630 2.47 -40.88 -28.63
N ASN A 631 1.39 -40.22 -29.02
CA ASN A 631 0.86 -40.24 -30.38
C ASN A 631 0.73 -38.80 -30.93
N PRO A 632 1.42 -38.43 -32.02
CA PRO A 632 2.37 -39.24 -32.78
C PRO A 632 3.64 -39.55 -31.98
N SER A 633 4.28 -40.67 -32.34
CA SER A 633 5.49 -41.18 -31.71
C SER A 633 6.56 -40.08 -31.60
N PHE A 634 7.23 -40.03 -30.46
CA PHE A 634 8.20 -38.99 -30.19
C PHE A 634 9.62 -39.44 -30.57
N GLY A 635 10.04 -39.12 -31.80
CA GLY A 635 11.36 -39.49 -32.32
C GLY A 635 12.53 -38.83 -31.55
N ALA A 636 13.65 -39.54 -31.39
CA ALA A 636 14.78 -39.07 -30.59
C ALA A 636 15.43 -37.79 -31.09
N TRP A 637 15.55 -37.67 -32.42
CA TRP A 637 16.15 -36.51 -33.09
C TRP A 637 15.47 -35.18 -32.72
N LYS A 638 14.21 -35.22 -32.24
CA LYS A 638 13.49 -34.02 -31.80
C LYS A 638 13.95 -33.49 -30.44
N ARG A 639 14.56 -34.34 -29.61
CA ARG A 639 14.96 -34.06 -28.21
C ARG A 639 16.44 -34.27 -27.94
N GLU A 640 17.26 -34.06 -28.96
CA GLU A 640 18.70 -34.31 -28.93
C GLU A 640 19.41 -33.26 -28.06
N TYR A 641 20.27 -33.72 -27.15
CA TYR A 641 21.15 -32.87 -26.36
C TYR A 641 22.60 -33.00 -26.87
N ALA A 642 23.41 -32.01 -26.51
CA ALA A 642 24.84 -32.04 -26.72
C ALA A 642 25.57 -31.29 -25.60
N VAL A 643 26.87 -31.58 -25.48
CA VAL A 643 27.82 -30.75 -24.73
C VAL A 643 28.70 -30.01 -25.74
N ASN A 644 28.82 -28.70 -25.60
CA ASN A 644 29.74 -27.93 -26.41
C ASN A 644 31.19 -28.26 -25.98
N PRO A 645 32.07 -28.69 -26.91
CA PRO A 645 33.44 -29.10 -26.54
C PRO A 645 34.33 -27.95 -26.07
N GLU A 646 34.00 -26.70 -26.41
CA GLU A 646 34.76 -25.50 -26.03
C GLU A 646 34.20 -24.86 -24.76
N THR A 647 32.89 -24.64 -24.69
CA THR A 647 32.25 -23.92 -23.56
C THR A 647 31.78 -24.85 -22.44
N LEU A 648 31.78 -26.16 -22.71
CA LEU A 648 31.27 -27.21 -21.84
C LEU A 648 29.77 -27.07 -21.52
N GLU A 649 29.03 -26.23 -22.24
CA GLU A 649 27.61 -26.03 -22.00
C GLU A 649 26.79 -27.21 -22.51
N ILE A 650 25.83 -27.65 -21.69
CA ILE A 650 24.82 -28.61 -22.08
C ILE A 650 23.68 -27.85 -22.74
N TYR A 651 23.25 -28.26 -23.93
CA TYR A 651 22.14 -27.62 -24.62
C TYR A 651 21.26 -28.62 -25.37
N LEU A 652 19.97 -28.28 -25.46
CA LEU A 652 19.02 -28.96 -26.35
C LEU A 652 19.15 -28.43 -27.78
N ARG A 653 19.04 -29.32 -28.77
CA ARG A 653 18.86 -28.96 -30.17
C ARG A 653 17.49 -28.31 -30.41
N LYS A 654 17.48 -26.99 -30.54
CA LYS A 654 16.32 -26.15 -30.87
C LYS A 654 16.01 -26.13 -32.36
N GLU A 655 14.75 -25.90 -32.71
CA GLU A 655 14.29 -25.78 -34.09
C GLU A 655 15.12 -24.78 -34.90
N GLY A 656 15.49 -25.16 -36.12
CA GLY A 656 16.33 -24.36 -37.01
C GLY A 656 17.84 -24.53 -36.78
N MET A 657 18.28 -25.20 -35.70
CA MET A 657 19.70 -25.49 -35.49
C MET A 657 20.21 -26.68 -36.32
N ASP A 658 21.42 -26.53 -36.84
CA ASP A 658 22.17 -27.66 -37.41
C ASP A 658 22.31 -28.80 -36.39
N GLU A 659 22.65 -29.98 -36.90
CA GLU A 659 23.00 -31.11 -36.02
C GLU A 659 24.12 -30.67 -35.04
N PRO A 660 23.90 -30.84 -33.72
CA PRO A 660 24.89 -30.50 -32.71
C PRO A 660 26.21 -31.20 -32.98
N ASN A 661 27.32 -30.46 -32.85
CA ASN A 661 28.67 -31.01 -32.99
C ASN A 661 28.91 -31.78 -34.31
N LYS A 662 28.18 -31.48 -35.40
CA LYS A 662 28.24 -32.23 -36.68
C LYS A 662 29.65 -32.42 -37.24
N ASP A 663 30.52 -31.44 -37.00
CA ASP A 663 31.90 -31.39 -37.53
C ASP A 663 32.95 -31.77 -36.47
N TYR A 664 32.52 -31.99 -35.21
CA TYR A 664 33.43 -32.39 -34.13
C TYR A 664 33.61 -33.91 -34.12
N VAL A 665 34.86 -34.34 -34.03
CA VAL A 665 35.24 -35.76 -34.01
C VAL A 665 35.76 -36.09 -32.61
N TRP A 666 35.02 -36.91 -31.89
CA TRP A 666 35.39 -37.38 -30.56
C TRP A 666 36.49 -38.44 -30.64
N ALA A 667 37.43 -38.42 -29.69
CA ALA A 667 38.44 -39.46 -29.56
C ALA A 667 37.87 -40.69 -28.82
N ALA A 668 38.38 -41.88 -29.16
CA ALA A 668 38.10 -43.08 -28.37
C ALA A 668 38.67 -42.91 -26.96
N ASN A 669 37.99 -43.45 -25.95
CA ASN A 669 38.28 -43.31 -24.51
C ASN A 669 38.06 -41.90 -23.91
N THR A 670 37.51 -40.94 -24.65
CA THR A 670 37.05 -39.69 -24.05
C THR A 670 35.95 -39.97 -23.03
N ILE A 671 36.06 -39.36 -21.84
CA ILE A 671 35.03 -39.42 -20.80
C ILE A 671 34.22 -38.12 -20.86
N ILE A 672 32.90 -38.25 -20.95
CA ILE A 672 31.96 -37.14 -20.89
C ILE A 672 31.14 -37.29 -19.62
N THR A 673 31.13 -36.27 -18.77
CA THR A 673 30.22 -36.18 -17.61
C THR A 673 29.25 -35.02 -17.82
N LEU A 674 27.98 -35.19 -17.48
CA LEU A 674 26.93 -34.19 -17.59
C LEU A 674 26.43 -33.83 -16.19
N ASP A 675 26.39 -32.54 -15.86
CA ASP A 675 25.72 -31.97 -14.69
C ASP A 675 24.61 -31.02 -15.18
N PHE A 676 23.36 -31.52 -15.14
CA PHE A 676 22.21 -30.76 -15.60
C PHE A 676 21.83 -29.60 -14.68
N ARG A 677 22.18 -29.67 -13.39
CA ARG A 677 21.93 -28.57 -12.44
C ARG A 677 22.83 -27.38 -12.74
N ALA A 678 24.09 -27.66 -13.05
CA ALA A 678 25.04 -26.64 -13.47
C ALA A 678 24.89 -26.24 -14.95
N ALA A 679 24.09 -26.97 -15.73
CA ALA A 679 24.02 -26.90 -17.19
C ALA A 679 25.40 -27.01 -17.86
N LYS A 680 26.30 -27.79 -17.27
CA LYS A 680 27.71 -27.93 -17.69
C LYS A 680 28.11 -29.40 -17.76
N GLY A 681 28.92 -29.72 -18.75
CA GLY A 681 29.59 -31.00 -18.85
C GLY A 681 31.08 -30.91 -18.48
N THR A 682 31.73 -32.07 -18.44
CA THR A 682 33.18 -32.17 -18.45
C THR A 682 33.60 -33.14 -19.55
N ILE A 683 34.76 -32.87 -20.14
CA ILE A 683 35.33 -33.68 -21.21
C ILE A 683 36.77 -33.99 -20.81
N VAL A 684 37.06 -35.27 -20.60
CA VAL A 684 38.43 -35.75 -20.33
C VAL A 684 38.88 -36.54 -21.54
N VAL A 685 39.82 -35.98 -22.29
CA VAL A 685 40.46 -36.66 -23.43
C VAL A 685 41.48 -37.69 -22.95
N PRO A 686 41.80 -38.72 -23.76
CA PRO A 686 42.73 -39.79 -23.39
C PRO A 686 44.15 -39.34 -23.06
#